data_AF-A0A524GI23-F1
#
_entry.id   AF-A0A524GI23-F1
#
_cell.length_a   1.000
_cell.length_b   1.000
_cell.length_c   1.000
_cell.angle_alpha   90.00
_cell.angle_beta   90.00
_cell.angle_gamma   90.00
#
_symmetry.space_group_name_H-M   'P 1'
#
loop_
_entity.id
_entity.type
_entity.pdbx_description
1 polymer ?
#
loop_
_entity_poly.entity_id
_entity_poly.type
_entity_poly.pdbx_seq_one_letter_code
_entity_poly.pdbx_strand_id
1 'polypeptide(L)'
;TYNKSRKIKAINFQPVKATLLFKMIPYLLHCNYPDLPGYVDDPQCPFGICRFLPDKIVDSELFRRYFPDSTARNNKTSSPYPHNPCIHSLKTIGSIGTIAQSDKSDCDFWVSIRLEEIGDRGVALLEEKCKKIEKWSLDKGIEVYFFLMDIDQTRENKFTSAAEEESAGSALKLLLKDELFRTHILVAGKMLLWWLIPPGLTEEGYRNYVEQLVKKRELNLDNFVDLGYLSDIPKAEIFGACLWQLNKALDSPFKSVIKFAYLELLLKHQTNIFPLFSTKIQCLVTFPERLPQNEIKLPLNHIDPYLLLAKELVAFYQKNKIKDEDDLIRECLFFKTLEGTKSEKDYKHLQTTLALMEKWDLLPPNYEQLIMLHHWNYKDLLALGSKVHAYLLDTYNRLRWLRKSFQDETGRAISDRDLSILGKKLFSFYDVKPAKIPYLHTLSRQSILQSDLTFHVSRYEGAVYYYVFQGIHDAESIKNNQQALIKRETDPIFLMIWLTINGIMQHRTTIHLTKNFQSVQLSHLQNLADIIIKTFPLFNFSKITASELLSQEKVTMALIIVNFEKKPVKGSPALKSAIITVNNYGEYFLHHYATQVQLKNAMRLLLTKHFVSRWNHNLEIYIPDQPEKYYIQTLLEK
;
A
#
# COMPACT_ATOMS: atom_id res chain seq x y z
N THR A 1 16.84 -26.94 5.35
CA THR A 1 16.21 -26.53 4.08
C THR A 1 16.01 -25.02 4.06
N TYR A 2 15.91 -24.41 2.88
CA TYR A 2 15.67 -22.98 2.70
C TYR A 2 14.39 -22.51 3.40
N ASN A 3 13.27 -23.23 3.22
CA ASN A 3 11.99 -22.95 3.89
C ASN A 3 12.12 -22.88 5.43
N LYS A 4 12.88 -23.79 6.05
CA LYS A 4 13.12 -23.79 7.51
C LYS A 4 13.88 -22.53 7.94
N SER A 5 14.89 -22.12 7.17
CA SER A 5 15.66 -20.90 7.48
C SER A 5 14.76 -19.65 7.43
N ARG A 6 13.89 -19.55 6.42
CA ARG A 6 12.93 -18.45 6.27
C ARG A 6 11.93 -18.40 7.43
N LYS A 7 11.38 -19.55 7.86
CA LYS A 7 10.54 -19.64 9.07
C LYS A 7 11.28 -19.18 10.33
N ILE A 8 12.55 -19.60 10.51
CA ILE A 8 13.37 -19.19 11.66
C ILE A 8 13.58 -17.67 11.67
N LYS A 9 13.87 -17.04 10.52
CA LYS A 9 13.99 -15.57 10.42
C LYS A 9 12.71 -14.87 10.89
N ALA A 10 11.55 -15.32 10.41
CA ALA A 10 10.26 -14.77 10.82
C ALA A 10 9.95 -14.98 12.32
N ILE A 11 10.28 -16.15 12.86
CA ILE A 11 10.13 -16.47 14.29
C ILE A 11 11.04 -15.57 15.14
N ASN A 12 12.30 -15.41 14.75
CA ASN A 12 13.26 -14.59 15.48
C ASN A 12 12.88 -13.11 15.45
N PHE A 13 12.27 -12.64 14.36
CA PHE A 13 11.79 -11.26 14.25
C PHE A 13 10.57 -11.01 15.15
N GLN A 14 9.49 -11.77 14.97
CA GLN A 14 8.24 -11.55 15.70
C GLN A 14 7.58 -12.88 16.12
N PRO A 15 8.02 -13.47 17.26
CA PRO A 15 7.62 -14.83 17.66
C PRO A 15 6.11 -15.03 17.80
N VAL A 16 5.39 -14.03 18.33
CA VAL A 16 3.94 -14.10 18.55
C VAL A 16 3.20 -14.15 17.22
N LYS A 17 3.56 -13.27 16.29
CA LYS A 17 3.00 -13.26 14.94
C LYS A 17 3.33 -14.54 14.19
N ALA A 18 4.60 -14.97 14.21
CA ALA A 18 5.02 -16.21 13.57
C ALA A 18 4.31 -17.45 14.13
N THR A 19 3.99 -17.47 15.44
CA THR A 19 3.19 -18.55 16.05
C THR A 19 1.79 -18.59 15.48
N LEU A 20 1.13 -17.44 15.34
CA LEU A 20 -0.19 -17.36 14.75
C LEU A 20 -0.17 -17.76 13.27
N LEU A 21 0.79 -17.24 12.49
CA LEU A 21 0.91 -17.51 11.05
C LEU A 21 1.28 -18.96 10.72
N PHE A 22 2.22 -19.56 11.45
CA PHE A 22 2.76 -20.89 11.11
C PHE A 22 2.15 -22.05 11.91
N LYS A 23 1.36 -21.76 12.95
CA LYS A 23 0.74 -22.80 13.78
C LYS A 23 -0.77 -22.65 13.90
N MET A 24 -1.26 -21.50 14.37
CA MET A 24 -2.69 -21.34 14.68
C MET A 24 -3.56 -21.21 13.43
N ILE A 25 -3.19 -20.36 12.47
CA ILE A 25 -3.95 -20.21 11.21
C ILE A 25 -4.05 -21.53 10.45
N PRO A 26 -2.94 -22.28 10.22
CA PRO A 26 -3.02 -23.60 9.58
C PRO A 26 -3.92 -24.57 10.34
N TYR A 27 -3.92 -24.51 11.68
CA TYR A 27 -4.82 -25.32 12.50
C TYR A 27 -6.30 -24.95 12.26
N LEU A 28 -6.64 -23.66 12.27
CA LEU A 28 -8.01 -23.17 12.03
C LEU A 28 -8.52 -23.49 10.62
N LEU A 29 -7.65 -23.47 9.61
CA LEU A 29 -7.97 -23.92 8.25
C LEU A 29 -8.12 -25.44 8.16
N HIS A 30 -7.46 -26.17 9.06
CA HIS A 30 -7.50 -27.63 9.07
C HIS A 30 -8.73 -28.21 9.80
N CYS A 31 -9.49 -27.42 10.55
CA CYS A 31 -10.67 -27.89 11.29
C CYS A 31 -11.90 -26.99 11.02
N ASN A 32 -13.10 -27.54 11.18
CA ASN A 32 -14.35 -26.77 11.14
C ASN A 32 -15.21 -27.14 12.35
N TYR A 33 -14.99 -26.45 13.47
CA TYR A 33 -15.60 -26.81 14.76
C TYR A 33 -16.30 -25.59 15.40
N PRO A 34 -17.52 -25.72 15.97
CA PRO A 34 -18.37 -24.59 16.37
C PRO A 34 -17.74 -23.54 17.28
N ASP A 35 -16.88 -23.96 18.21
CA ASP A 35 -16.24 -23.08 19.19
C ASP A 35 -14.88 -22.51 18.73
N LEU A 36 -14.49 -22.75 17.48
CA LEU A 36 -13.26 -22.23 16.89
C LEU A 36 -13.53 -21.11 15.87
N PRO A 37 -12.63 -20.11 15.80
CA PRO A 37 -12.68 -19.09 14.75
C PRO A 37 -12.66 -19.71 13.36
N GLY A 38 -13.42 -19.12 12.43
CA GLY A 38 -13.53 -19.67 11.08
C GLY A 38 -14.56 -20.78 10.94
N TYR A 39 -15.34 -21.12 11.97
CA TYR A 39 -16.43 -22.08 11.83
C TYR A 39 -17.49 -21.61 10.83
N VAL A 40 -17.91 -22.51 9.96
CA VAL A 40 -19.04 -22.34 9.04
C VAL A 40 -20.03 -23.46 9.29
N ASP A 41 -21.26 -23.11 9.64
CA ASP A 41 -22.36 -24.04 9.94
C ASP A 41 -23.00 -24.55 8.64
N ASP A 42 -22.20 -25.22 7.81
CA ASP A 42 -22.63 -25.92 6.62
C ASP A 42 -21.89 -27.26 6.56
N PRO A 43 -22.60 -28.41 6.56
CA PRO A 43 -21.97 -29.73 6.44
C PRO A 43 -21.14 -29.92 5.16
N GLN A 44 -21.39 -29.11 4.12
CA GLN A 44 -20.64 -29.12 2.86
C GLN A 44 -19.44 -28.16 2.86
N CYS A 45 -19.19 -27.42 3.95
CA CYS A 45 -18.03 -26.54 4.03
C CYS A 45 -16.75 -27.38 3.86
N PRO A 46 -15.93 -27.13 2.82
CA PRO A 46 -14.67 -27.83 2.66
C PRO A 46 -13.63 -27.24 3.62
N PHE A 47 -12.78 -28.09 4.19
CA PHE A 47 -11.69 -27.69 5.08
C PHE A 47 -10.58 -28.75 5.07
N GLY A 48 -9.48 -28.48 5.78
CA GLY A 48 -8.36 -29.42 5.84
C GLY A 48 -7.24 -29.08 4.89
N ILE A 49 -6.03 -29.26 5.38
CA ILE A 49 -4.79 -29.10 4.61
C ILE A 49 -4.16 -30.48 4.41
N CYS A 50 -3.88 -30.86 3.16
CA CYS A 50 -3.24 -32.13 2.83
C CYS A 50 -1.96 -32.31 3.64
N ARG A 51 -1.70 -33.50 4.20
CA ARG A 51 -0.44 -33.83 4.92
C ARG A 51 -0.12 -32.93 6.11
N PHE A 52 -1.06 -32.10 6.56
CA PHE A 52 -0.87 -31.33 7.79
C PHE A 52 -1.13 -32.24 8.98
N LEU A 53 -0.18 -32.24 9.93
CA LEU A 53 -0.25 -33.03 11.15
C LEU A 53 -0.43 -32.05 12.32
N PRO A 54 -1.66 -31.63 12.65
CA PRO A 54 -1.93 -30.57 13.61
C PRO A 54 -1.29 -30.86 14.97
N ASP A 55 -1.35 -32.11 15.45
CA ASP A 55 -0.82 -32.51 16.76
C ASP A 55 0.70 -32.44 16.88
N LYS A 56 1.44 -32.40 15.76
CA LYS A 56 2.90 -32.19 15.76
C LYS A 56 3.29 -30.71 15.82
N ILE A 57 2.36 -29.81 15.49
CA ILE A 57 2.60 -28.38 15.34
C ILE A 57 2.01 -27.59 16.50
N VAL A 58 0.84 -28.03 16.98
CA VAL A 58 0.05 -27.42 18.05
C VAL A 58 -0.09 -28.41 19.19
N ASP A 59 0.71 -28.23 20.24
CA ASP A 59 0.55 -28.96 21.50
C ASP A 59 -0.67 -28.46 22.29
N SER A 60 -1.05 -29.20 23.34
CA SER A 60 -2.26 -28.92 24.13
C SER A 60 -2.16 -27.61 24.92
N GLU A 61 -0.95 -27.21 25.32
CA GLU A 61 -0.72 -25.97 26.06
C GLU A 61 -0.94 -24.76 25.14
N LEU A 62 -0.32 -24.78 23.96
CA LEU A 62 -0.48 -23.75 22.94
C LEU A 62 -1.93 -23.65 22.48
N PHE A 63 -2.61 -24.78 22.28
CA PHE A 63 -4.03 -24.79 21.95
C PHE A 63 -4.87 -24.08 23.02
N ARG A 64 -4.72 -24.49 24.28
CA ARG A 64 -5.49 -23.91 25.41
C ARG A 64 -5.20 -22.42 25.60
N ARG A 65 -3.98 -21.97 25.30
CA ARG A 65 -3.62 -20.54 25.35
C ARG A 65 -4.44 -19.70 24.37
N TYR A 66 -4.74 -20.22 23.18
CA TYR A 66 -5.51 -19.50 22.16
C TYR A 66 -7.01 -19.77 22.24
N PHE A 67 -7.40 -20.97 22.67
CA PHE A 67 -8.79 -21.46 22.71
C PHE A 67 -9.09 -22.13 24.05
N PRO A 68 -9.11 -21.39 25.17
CA PRO A 68 -9.25 -21.96 26.52
C PRO A 68 -10.57 -22.70 26.73
N ASP A 69 -11.64 -22.22 26.09
CA ASP A 69 -13.00 -22.74 26.23
C ASP A 69 -13.39 -23.76 25.15
N SER A 70 -12.47 -24.06 24.21
CA SER A 70 -12.77 -24.96 23.10
C SER A 70 -12.71 -26.43 23.50
N THR A 71 -13.70 -27.18 23.01
CA THR A 71 -13.85 -28.62 23.19
C THR A 71 -13.27 -29.43 22.04
N ALA A 72 -12.74 -28.79 20.98
CA ALA A 72 -12.32 -29.46 19.74
C ALA A 72 -11.22 -30.53 19.94
N ARG A 73 -10.41 -30.44 20.99
CA ARG A 73 -9.37 -31.43 21.33
C ARG A 73 -9.74 -32.35 22.49
N ASN A 74 -11.02 -32.45 22.83
CA ASN A 74 -11.47 -33.39 23.84
C ASN A 74 -11.47 -34.82 23.28
N ASN A 75 -10.80 -35.76 23.95
CA ASN A 75 -10.76 -37.16 23.51
C ASN A 75 -12.14 -37.84 23.49
N LYS A 76 -13.18 -37.20 24.04
CA LYS A 76 -14.57 -37.68 24.06
C LYS A 76 -15.39 -37.20 22.86
N THR A 77 -14.89 -36.29 22.04
CA THR A 77 -15.58 -35.79 20.84
C THR A 77 -15.01 -36.42 19.58
N SER A 78 -15.82 -36.50 18.51
CA SER A 78 -15.33 -36.90 17.19
C SER A 78 -14.15 -36.03 16.76
N SER A 79 -13.19 -36.63 16.05
CA SER A 79 -12.03 -35.90 15.53
C SER A 79 -12.49 -34.65 14.76
N PRO A 80 -11.95 -33.46 15.05
CA PRO A 80 -12.28 -32.23 14.32
C PRO A 80 -11.58 -32.15 12.95
N TYR A 81 -10.80 -33.19 12.58
CA TYR A 81 -9.96 -33.22 11.40
C TYR A 81 -10.64 -33.96 10.24
N PRO A 82 -10.50 -33.46 9.00
CA PRO A 82 -11.19 -34.04 7.85
C PRO A 82 -10.52 -35.32 7.39
N HIS A 83 -11.33 -36.26 6.91
CA HIS A 83 -10.84 -37.44 6.20
C HIS A 83 -10.23 -37.06 4.83
N ASN A 84 -10.87 -36.14 4.11
CA ASN A 84 -10.46 -35.67 2.79
C ASN A 84 -10.18 -34.16 2.83
N PRO A 85 -8.91 -33.73 3.05
CA PRO A 85 -8.57 -32.32 3.10
C PRO A 85 -8.62 -31.67 1.70
N CYS A 86 -9.24 -30.49 1.59
CA CYS A 86 -9.41 -29.80 0.31
C CYS A 86 -8.27 -28.82 -0.06
N ILE A 87 -7.50 -28.34 0.93
CA ILE A 87 -6.39 -27.41 0.71
C ILE A 87 -5.14 -28.22 0.41
N HIS A 88 -4.67 -28.16 -0.83
CA HIS A 88 -3.48 -28.90 -1.27
C HIS A 88 -2.19 -28.31 -0.69
N SER A 89 -2.14 -26.99 -0.55
CA SER A 89 -0.98 -26.29 -0.02
C SER A 89 -1.33 -24.92 0.53
N LEU A 90 -0.71 -24.58 1.67
CA LEU A 90 -0.81 -23.27 2.30
C LEU A 90 0.58 -22.64 2.34
N LYS A 91 0.72 -21.48 1.70
CA LYS A 91 1.97 -20.73 1.64
C LYS A 91 1.72 -19.29 2.03
N THR A 92 2.72 -18.62 2.56
CA THR A 92 2.72 -17.15 2.64
C THR A 92 3.70 -16.58 1.64
N ILE A 93 3.39 -15.42 1.07
CA ILE A 93 4.23 -14.69 0.10
C ILE A 93 4.62 -13.30 0.65
N GLY A 94 5.61 -12.67 0.04
CA GLY A 94 6.01 -11.30 0.36
C GLY A 94 7.16 -11.20 1.38
N SER A 95 7.04 -10.26 2.34
CA SER A 95 8.15 -9.86 3.20
C SER A 95 8.41 -10.81 4.38
N ILE A 96 7.47 -11.67 4.75
CA ILE A 96 7.63 -12.56 5.90
C ILE A 96 8.89 -13.45 5.73
N GLY A 97 9.75 -13.43 6.75
CA GLY A 97 11.02 -14.16 6.77
C GLY A 97 12.14 -13.56 5.91
N THR A 98 11.96 -12.34 5.37
CA THR A 98 13.00 -11.55 4.67
C THR A 98 13.55 -10.45 5.56
N ILE A 99 14.61 -9.77 5.11
CA ILE A 99 15.06 -8.52 5.73
C ILE A 99 13.99 -7.42 5.71
N ALA A 100 13.09 -7.43 4.72
CA ALA A 100 12.02 -6.44 4.56
C ALA A 100 10.78 -6.73 5.43
N GLN A 101 10.82 -7.77 6.27
CA GLN A 101 9.78 -8.01 7.27
C GLN A 101 9.80 -6.86 8.29
N SER A 102 8.63 -6.27 8.51
CA SER A 102 8.41 -5.20 9.48
C SER A 102 7.21 -5.50 10.38
N ASP A 103 7.07 -4.77 11.48
CA ASP A 103 5.90 -4.89 12.36
C ASP A 103 4.59 -4.54 11.64
N LYS A 104 4.65 -3.62 10.68
CA LYS A 104 3.53 -3.22 9.83
C LYS A 104 3.29 -4.15 8.63
N SER A 105 4.10 -5.19 8.42
CA SER A 105 3.91 -6.08 7.28
C SER A 105 2.58 -6.83 7.41
N ASP A 106 1.78 -6.86 6.37
CA ASP A 106 0.67 -7.79 6.19
C ASP A 106 1.19 -9.23 5.96
N CYS A 107 0.29 -10.21 6.01
CA CYS A 107 0.61 -11.58 5.61
C CYS A 107 -0.42 -12.11 4.62
N ASP A 108 0.01 -12.24 3.37
CA ASP A 108 -0.78 -12.83 2.30
C ASP A 108 -0.57 -14.35 2.28
N PHE A 109 -1.68 -15.09 2.35
CA PHE A 109 -1.71 -16.54 2.23
C PHE A 109 -2.18 -16.97 0.83
N TRP A 110 -1.35 -17.72 0.14
CA TRP A 110 -1.69 -18.44 -1.07
C TRP A 110 -2.27 -19.80 -0.69
N VAL A 111 -3.57 -19.97 -0.87
CA VAL A 111 -4.31 -21.19 -0.54
C VAL A 111 -4.56 -21.98 -1.83
N SER A 112 -3.76 -23.01 -2.08
CA SER A 112 -3.88 -23.84 -3.29
C SER A 112 -5.03 -24.85 -3.14
N ILE A 113 -6.02 -24.75 -4.01
CA ILE A 113 -7.20 -25.63 -4.08
C ILE A 113 -7.38 -26.16 -5.52
N ARG A 114 -8.31 -27.08 -5.72
CA ARG A 114 -8.84 -27.42 -7.04
C ARG A 114 -10.33 -27.11 -7.09
N LEU A 115 -10.74 -26.26 -8.02
CA LEU A 115 -12.15 -25.88 -8.19
C LEU A 115 -13.01 -27.09 -8.52
N GLU A 116 -12.51 -28.01 -9.35
CA GLU A 116 -13.20 -29.24 -9.71
C GLU A 116 -13.50 -30.15 -8.50
N GLU A 117 -12.69 -30.08 -7.42
CA GLU A 117 -12.86 -30.90 -6.22
C GLU A 117 -13.94 -30.36 -5.26
N ILE A 118 -14.16 -29.04 -5.23
CA ILE A 118 -15.03 -28.40 -4.22
C ILE A 118 -16.22 -27.62 -4.80
N GLY A 119 -16.19 -27.27 -6.09
CA GLY A 119 -17.21 -26.48 -6.79
C GLY A 119 -17.40 -25.06 -6.25
N ASP A 120 -18.19 -24.24 -6.95
CA ASP A 120 -18.40 -22.83 -6.60
C ASP A 120 -18.97 -22.62 -5.20
N ARG A 121 -19.88 -23.49 -4.76
CA ARG A 121 -20.43 -23.46 -3.40
C ARG A 121 -19.34 -23.74 -2.36
N GLY A 122 -18.49 -24.74 -2.59
CA GLY A 122 -17.40 -25.06 -1.68
C GLY A 122 -16.38 -23.92 -1.59
N VAL A 123 -16.08 -23.26 -2.71
CA VAL A 123 -15.26 -22.04 -2.73
C VAL A 123 -15.88 -20.96 -1.86
N ALA A 124 -17.15 -20.62 -2.06
CA ALA A 124 -17.82 -19.58 -1.28
C ALA A 124 -17.82 -19.85 0.23
N LEU A 125 -18.03 -21.11 0.64
CA LEU A 125 -17.97 -21.52 2.05
C LEU A 125 -16.54 -21.44 2.61
N LEU A 126 -15.53 -21.82 1.82
CA LEU A 126 -14.13 -21.69 2.23
C LEU A 126 -13.69 -20.22 2.33
N GLU A 127 -14.17 -19.35 1.44
CA GLU A 127 -13.96 -17.90 1.53
C GLU A 127 -14.60 -17.31 2.79
N GLU A 128 -15.82 -17.75 3.15
CA GLU A 128 -16.47 -17.34 4.39
C GLU A 128 -15.61 -17.73 5.62
N LYS A 129 -15.12 -18.96 5.63
CA LYS A 129 -14.18 -19.45 6.65
C LYS A 129 -12.92 -18.60 6.71
N CYS A 130 -12.30 -18.30 5.57
CA CYS A 130 -11.13 -17.43 5.47
C CYS A 130 -11.41 -16.03 6.06
N LYS A 131 -12.50 -15.36 5.65
CA LYS A 131 -12.90 -14.03 6.15
C LYS A 131 -13.11 -14.01 7.67
N LYS A 132 -13.69 -15.07 8.23
CA LYS A 132 -13.84 -15.24 9.69
C LYS A 132 -12.48 -15.36 10.39
N ILE A 133 -11.51 -16.06 9.79
CA ILE A 133 -10.14 -16.18 10.31
C ILE A 133 -9.36 -14.86 10.16
N GLU A 134 -9.55 -14.12 9.06
CA GLU A 134 -8.96 -12.78 8.86
C GLU A 134 -9.42 -11.83 9.95
N LYS A 135 -10.73 -11.75 10.21
CA LYS A 135 -11.29 -10.95 11.31
C LYS A 135 -10.70 -11.34 12.66
N TRP A 136 -10.67 -12.64 12.97
CA TRP A 136 -10.09 -13.12 14.23
C TRP A 136 -8.60 -12.76 14.37
N SER A 137 -7.83 -12.84 13.27
CA SER A 137 -6.42 -12.48 13.27
C SER A 137 -6.23 -10.98 13.46
N LEU A 138 -7.08 -10.16 12.84
CA LEU A 138 -7.09 -8.71 12.99
C LEU A 138 -7.44 -8.29 14.43
N ASP A 139 -8.38 -8.97 15.08
CA ASP A 139 -8.70 -8.77 16.51
C ASP A 139 -7.50 -9.09 17.44
N LYS A 140 -6.54 -9.89 16.96
CA LYS A 140 -5.25 -10.14 17.63
C LYS A 140 -4.13 -9.19 17.19
N GLY A 141 -4.44 -8.15 16.40
CA GLY A 141 -3.50 -7.16 15.88
C GLY A 141 -2.63 -7.68 14.74
N ILE A 142 -3.02 -8.77 14.06
CA ILE A 142 -2.26 -9.34 12.94
C ILE A 142 -3.13 -9.31 11.69
N GLU A 143 -2.76 -8.46 10.76
CA GLU A 143 -3.40 -8.34 9.45
C GLU A 143 -2.96 -9.50 8.54
N VAL A 144 -3.93 -10.28 8.07
CA VAL A 144 -3.74 -11.41 7.16
C VAL A 144 -4.81 -11.39 6.08
N TYR A 145 -4.46 -11.89 4.90
CA TYR A 145 -5.38 -12.01 3.77
C TYR A 145 -5.23 -13.39 3.12
N PHE A 146 -6.34 -14.06 2.80
CA PHE A 146 -6.33 -15.34 2.09
C PHE A 146 -6.73 -15.17 0.64
N PHE A 147 -5.93 -15.72 -0.25
CA PHE A 147 -6.20 -15.80 -1.68
C PHE A 147 -6.40 -17.27 -2.04
N LEU A 148 -7.63 -17.64 -2.38
CA LEU A 148 -7.95 -18.97 -2.88
C LEU A 148 -7.50 -19.06 -4.34
N MET A 149 -6.58 -19.98 -4.61
CA MET A 149 -5.91 -20.09 -5.89
C MET A 149 -6.12 -21.49 -6.46
N ASP A 150 -6.81 -21.57 -7.59
CA ASP A 150 -6.97 -22.82 -8.32
C ASP A 150 -5.64 -23.26 -8.93
N ILE A 151 -5.27 -24.52 -8.69
CA ILE A 151 -3.99 -25.07 -9.13
C ILE A 151 -3.92 -25.14 -10.67
N ASP A 152 -4.98 -25.57 -11.33
CA ASP A 152 -4.97 -25.82 -12.78
C ASP A 152 -5.04 -24.51 -13.57
N GLN A 153 -5.87 -23.55 -13.15
CA GLN A 153 -5.87 -22.20 -13.70
C GLN A 153 -4.54 -21.49 -13.46
N THR A 154 -3.91 -21.67 -12.30
CA THR A 154 -2.56 -21.12 -12.05
C THR A 154 -1.51 -21.75 -12.95
N ARG A 155 -1.60 -23.07 -13.19
CA ARG A 155 -0.73 -23.79 -14.12
C ARG A 155 -0.74 -23.19 -15.51
N GLU A 156 -1.94 -22.88 -15.99
CA GLU A 156 -2.18 -22.33 -17.32
C GLU A 156 -2.10 -20.79 -17.37
N ASN A 157 -1.70 -20.12 -16.27
CA ASN A 157 -1.67 -18.65 -16.14
C ASN A 157 -3.03 -17.96 -16.42
N LYS A 158 -4.14 -18.66 -16.19
CA LYS A 158 -5.52 -18.20 -16.44
C LYS A 158 -6.25 -17.72 -15.19
N PHE A 159 -5.65 -17.84 -14.01
CA PHE A 159 -6.27 -17.48 -12.75
C PHE A 159 -6.64 -15.99 -12.68
N THR A 160 -7.71 -15.71 -11.94
CA THR A 160 -8.13 -14.36 -11.55
C THR A 160 -7.31 -13.90 -10.34
N SER A 161 -6.93 -12.63 -10.32
CA SER A 161 -6.28 -12.01 -9.15
C SER A 161 -7.22 -10.98 -8.52
N ALA A 162 -7.13 -10.74 -7.20
CA ALA A 162 -7.87 -9.66 -6.54
C ALA A 162 -7.58 -8.26 -7.16
N ALA A 163 -6.46 -8.12 -7.88
CA ALA A 163 -6.17 -6.93 -8.66
C ALA A 163 -7.09 -6.75 -9.89
N GLU A 164 -7.89 -7.75 -10.28
CA GLU A 164 -8.94 -7.60 -11.31
C GLU A 164 -10.04 -6.64 -10.82
N GLU A 165 -10.40 -6.68 -9.53
CA GLU A 165 -11.38 -5.75 -8.93
C GLU A 165 -10.86 -4.30 -8.86
N GLU A 166 -9.54 -4.12 -8.72
CA GLU A 166 -8.88 -2.82 -8.76
C GLU A 166 -8.38 -2.44 -10.19
N SER A 167 -8.86 -3.10 -11.26
CA SER A 167 -8.56 -2.79 -12.67
C SER A 167 -7.09 -2.92 -13.09
N ALA A 168 -6.35 -3.85 -12.47
CA ALA A 168 -4.97 -4.19 -12.83
C ALA A 168 -4.77 -5.69 -13.10
N GLY A 169 -5.81 -6.51 -13.02
CA GLY A 169 -5.64 -7.95 -12.82
C GLY A 169 -5.28 -8.80 -14.04
N SER A 170 -5.39 -8.28 -15.26
CA SER A 170 -4.73 -8.89 -16.42
C SER A 170 -3.24 -8.54 -16.48
N ALA A 171 -2.79 -7.57 -15.69
CA ALA A 171 -1.44 -7.01 -15.71
C ALA A 171 -0.50 -7.51 -14.59
N LEU A 172 -0.87 -8.57 -13.86
CA LEU A 172 -0.08 -9.01 -12.69
C LEU A 172 0.07 -10.53 -12.54
N LYS A 173 -0.41 -11.35 -13.49
CA LYS A 173 -0.49 -12.81 -13.32
C LYS A 173 0.89 -13.46 -13.22
N LEU A 174 1.76 -13.24 -14.20
CA LEU A 174 3.11 -13.81 -14.22
C LEU A 174 4.01 -13.12 -13.20
N LEU A 175 3.84 -11.82 -12.96
CA LEU A 175 4.54 -11.10 -11.89
C LEU A 175 4.21 -11.64 -10.50
N LEU A 176 2.94 -11.95 -10.23
CA LEU A 176 2.53 -12.52 -8.96
C LEU A 176 3.04 -13.97 -8.81
N LYS A 177 3.08 -14.74 -9.90
CA LYS A 177 3.67 -16.08 -9.91
C LYS A 177 5.20 -16.04 -9.69
N ASP A 178 5.90 -15.05 -10.26
CA ASP A 178 7.31 -14.80 -9.95
C ASP A 178 7.50 -14.44 -8.46
N GLU A 179 6.69 -13.54 -7.90
CA GLU A 179 6.71 -13.18 -6.47
C GLU A 179 6.50 -14.42 -5.59
N LEU A 180 5.52 -15.27 -5.93
CA LEU A 180 5.27 -16.54 -5.25
C LEU A 180 6.52 -17.43 -5.28
N PHE A 181 7.09 -17.67 -6.46
CA PHE A 181 8.25 -18.56 -6.59
C PHE A 181 9.48 -18.04 -5.85
N ARG A 182 9.72 -16.73 -5.85
CA ARG A 182 10.90 -16.15 -5.19
C ARG A 182 10.76 -15.92 -3.69
N THR A 183 9.54 -15.71 -3.15
CA THR A 183 9.38 -15.31 -1.74
C THR A 183 8.68 -16.32 -0.84
N HIS A 184 7.99 -17.32 -1.39
CA HIS A 184 7.07 -18.11 -0.58
C HIS A 184 7.74 -18.85 0.59
N ILE A 185 6.99 -18.97 1.67
CA ILE A 185 7.25 -19.92 2.75
C ILE A 185 6.14 -20.96 2.70
N LEU A 186 6.49 -22.23 2.54
CA LEU A 186 5.56 -23.35 2.71
C LEU A 186 5.18 -23.44 4.19
N VAL A 187 3.95 -23.07 4.50
CA VAL A 187 3.40 -23.09 5.86
C VAL A 187 2.97 -24.50 6.21
N ALA A 188 2.09 -25.10 5.40
CA ALA A 188 1.60 -26.46 5.51
C ALA A 188 1.23 -27.01 4.12
N GLY A 189 1.07 -28.32 3.98
CA GLY A 189 0.64 -28.92 2.72
C GLY A 189 1.76 -29.38 1.79
N LYS A 190 1.38 -29.65 0.54
CA LYS A 190 2.25 -30.10 -0.54
C LYS A 190 3.22 -28.97 -0.94
N MET A 191 4.45 -29.32 -1.33
CA MET A 191 5.44 -28.34 -1.80
C MET A 191 5.24 -28.03 -3.29
N LEU A 192 5.82 -26.93 -3.80
CA LEU A 192 5.80 -26.67 -5.25
C LEU A 192 6.67 -27.67 -6.00
N LEU A 193 6.15 -28.18 -7.11
CA LEU A 193 6.93 -29.00 -8.03
C LEU A 193 8.12 -28.21 -8.60
N TRP A 194 7.95 -26.90 -8.80
CA TRP A 194 8.96 -25.99 -9.34
C TRP A 194 10.35 -26.15 -8.72
N TRP A 195 10.46 -26.39 -7.41
CA TRP A 195 11.78 -26.60 -6.77
C TRP A 195 12.56 -27.80 -7.33
N LEU A 196 11.89 -28.79 -7.92
CA LEU A 196 12.52 -29.99 -8.47
C LEU A 196 12.79 -29.91 -9.98
N ILE A 197 12.35 -28.84 -10.65
CA ILE A 197 12.48 -28.72 -12.09
C ILE A 197 13.69 -27.85 -12.43
N PRO A 198 14.67 -28.35 -13.20
CA PRO A 198 15.85 -27.56 -13.55
C PRO A 198 15.49 -26.24 -14.25
N PRO A 199 16.16 -25.13 -13.90
CA PRO A 199 15.95 -23.83 -14.56
C PRO A 199 16.45 -23.85 -16.01
N GLY A 200 15.88 -22.97 -16.84
CA GLY A 200 16.27 -22.77 -18.24
C GLY A 200 15.65 -23.75 -19.25
N LEU A 201 14.63 -24.51 -18.85
CA LEU A 201 13.83 -25.31 -19.77
C LEU A 201 12.85 -24.40 -20.55
N THR A 202 12.49 -24.80 -21.77
CA THR A 202 11.32 -24.26 -22.47
C THR A 202 10.04 -24.80 -21.85
N GLU A 203 8.86 -24.26 -22.22
CA GLU A 203 7.58 -24.79 -21.76
C GLU A 203 7.40 -26.28 -22.14
N GLU A 204 7.72 -26.64 -23.40
CA GLU A 204 7.70 -28.03 -23.84
C GLU A 204 8.72 -28.88 -23.07
N GLY A 205 9.92 -28.34 -22.85
CA GLY A 205 10.97 -29.00 -22.06
C GLY A 205 10.52 -29.27 -20.63
N TYR A 206 9.81 -28.32 -20.00
CA TYR A 206 9.20 -28.49 -18.68
C TYR A 206 8.22 -29.66 -18.67
N ARG A 207 7.25 -29.66 -19.60
CA ARG A 207 6.23 -30.72 -19.70
C ARG A 207 6.85 -32.09 -19.92
N ASN A 208 7.76 -32.19 -20.88
CA ASN A 208 8.49 -33.41 -21.20
C ASN A 208 9.32 -33.92 -20.01
N TYR A 209 9.97 -33.02 -19.27
CA TYR A 209 10.76 -33.38 -18.09
C TYR A 209 9.88 -33.95 -16.97
N VAL A 210 8.76 -33.29 -16.66
CA VAL A 210 7.79 -33.77 -15.66
C VAL A 210 7.23 -35.13 -16.05
N GLU A 211 6.80 -35.30 -17.31
CA GLU A 211 6.29 -36.58 -17.81
C GLU A 211 7.32 -37.71 -17.67
N GLN A 212 8.59 -37.44 -17.98
CA GLN A 212 9.66 -38.43 -17.87
C GLN A 212 9.89 -38.85 -16.42
N LEU A 213 9.90 -37.91 -15.47
CA LEU A 213 10.04 -38.22 -14.04
C LEU A 213 8.89 -39.10 -13.53
N VAL A 214 7.66 -38.83 -13.99
CA VAL A 214 6.48 -39.64 -13.64
C VAL A 214 6.56 -41.03 -14.28
N LYS A 215 6.88 -41.12 -15.58
CA LYS A 215 7.02 -42.40 -16.31
C LYS A 215 8.10 -43.30 -15.68
N LYS A 216 9.21 -42.70 -15.21
CA LYS A 216 10.29 -43.40 -14.50
C LYS A 216 9.97 -43.72 -13.03
N ARG A 217 8.83 -43.27 -12.50
CA ARG A 217 8.43 -43.39 -11.09
C ARG A 217 9.40 -42.70 -10.12
N GLU A 218 10.16 -41.71 -10.61
CA GLU A 218 11.04 -40.86 -9.80
C GLU A 218 10.25 -39.73 -9.10
N LEU A 219 9.06 -39.41 -9.63
CA LEU A 219 8.17 -38.37 -9.10
C LEU A 219 6.74 -38.90 -8.98
N ASN A 220 6.14 -38.74 -7.80
CA ASN A 220 4.70 -38.86 -7.61
C ASN A 220 4.09 -37.45 -7.50
N LEU A 221 3.28 -37.07 -8.49
CA LEU A 221 2.65 -35.75 -8.58
C LEU A 221 1.72 -35.43 -7.41
N ASP A 222 1.12 -36.44 -6.76
CA ASP A 222 0.23 -36.22 -5.60
C ASP A 222 0.96 -35.64 -4.38
N ASN A 223 2.30 -35.71 -4.37
CA ASN A 223 3.14 -35.11 -3.35
C ASN A 223 3.37 -33.60 -3.54
N PHE A 224 3.04 -33.05 -4.71
CA PHE A 224 3.43 -31.69 -5.11
C PHE A 224 2.23 -30.87 -5.60
N VAL A 225 2.40 -29.56 -5.61
CA VAL A 225 1.55 -28.64 -6.36
C VAL A 225 2.32 -28.19 -7.59
N ASP A 226 1.83 -28.59 -8.76
CA ASP A 226 2.33 -28.12 -10.05
C ASP A 226 1.57 -26.88 -10.51
N LEU A 227 2.24 -25.73 -10.40
CA LEU A 227 1.75 -24.44 -10.89
C LEU A 227 2.31 -24.12 -12.28
N GLY A 228 2.92 -25.06 -12.98
CA GLY A 228 3.31 -24.96 -14.38
C GLY A 228 4.58 -24.16 -14.64
N TYR A 229 4.90 -24.04 -15.93
CA TYR A 229 6.01 -23.26 -16.42
C TYR A 229 5.84 -21.76 -16.09
N LEU A 230 6.94 -21.09 -15.73
CA LEU A 230 6.97 -19.64 -15.56
C LEU A 230 7.74 -19.06 -16.75
N SER A 231 6.98 -18.48 -17.69
CA SER A 231 7.52 -17.77 -18.84
C SER A 231 8.01 -16.37 -18.46
N ASP A 232 8.64 -15.70 -19.41
CA ASP A 232 8.91 -14.26 -19.35
C ASP A 232 7.61 -13.47 -19.15
N ILE A 233 7.73 -12.31 -18.51
CA ILE A 233 6.60 -11.42 -18.26
C ILE A 233 6.39 -10.54 -19.50
N PRO A 234 5.19 -10.54 -20.12
CA PRO A 234 4.89 -9.70 -21.26
C PRO A 234 5.09 -8.21 -20.94
N LYS A 235 5.65 -7.45 -21.89
CA LYS A 235 5.85 -5.99 -21.75
C LYS A 235 4.56 -5.26 -21.35
N ALA A 236 3.42 -5.69 -21.89
CA ALA A 236 2.12 -5.14 -21.55
C ALA A 236 1.77 -5.37 -20.06
N GLU A 237 2.03 -6.57 -19.53
CA GLU A 237 1.86 -6.89 -18.11
C GLU A 237 2.73 -5.96 -17.23
N ILE A 238 4.02 -5.82 -17.59
CA ILE A 238 4.95 -4.93 -16.88
C ILE A 238 4.41 -3.49 -16.80
N PHE A 239 3.84 -2.97 -17.90
CA PHE A 239 3.31 -1.60 -17.92
C PHE A 239 2.13 -1.40 -16.97
N GLY A 240 1.20 -2.36 -16.87
CA GLY A 240 0.11 -2.25 -15.90
C GLY A 240 0.57 -2.43 -14.47
N ALA A 241 1.55 -3.30 -14.25
CA ALA A 241 2.19 -3.42 -12.95
C ALA A 241 2.84 -2.10 -12.51
N CYS A 242 3.37 -1.30 -13.42
CA CYS A 242 3.88 0.04 -13.10
C CYS A 242 2.76 0.93 -12.58
N LEU A 243 1.67 1.05 -13.32
CA LEU A 243 0.51 1.84 -12.89
C LEU A 243 -0.07 1.37 -11.54
N TRP A 244 -0.04 0.07 -11.28
CA TRP A 244 -0.38 -0.51 -9.98
C TRP A 244 0.56 -0.05 -8.87
N GLN A 245 1.87 -0.18 -9.07
CA GLN A 245 2.86 0.24 -8.08
C GLN A 245 2.81 1.75 -7.80
N LEU A 246 2.52 2.59 -8.80
CA LEU A 246 2.31 4.03 -8.56
C LEU A 246 1.14 4.29 -7.61
N ASN A 247 0.03 3.57 -7.80
CA ASN A 247 -1.13 3.71 -6.92
C ASN A 247 -0.83 3.22 -5.51
N LYS A 248 -0.15 2.08 -5.36
CA LYS A 248 0.26 1.58 -4.04
C LYS A 248 1.34 2.44 -3.39
N ALA A 249 2.12 3.22 -4.16
CA ALA A 249 3.11 4.14 -3.62
C ALA A 249 2.49 5.29 -2.83
N LEU A 250 1.22 5.62 -3.06
CA LEU A 250 0.49 6.60 -2.24
C LEU A 250 0.36 6.16 -0.77
N ASP A 251 0.37 4.85 -0.52
CA ASP A 251 0.22 4.27 0.83
C ASP A 251 1.54 3.66 1.35
N SER A 252 2.31 3.00 0.48
CA SER A 252 3.57 2.31 0.81
C SER A 252 4.65 2.63 -0.24
N PRO A 253 5.26 3.82 -0.18
CA PRO A 253 6.18 4.29 -1.22
C PRO A 253 7.46 3.46 -1.33
N PHE A 254 8.08 3.07 -0.22
CA PHE A 254 9.37 2.36 -0.24
C PHE A 254 9.29 0.97 -0.89
N LYS A 255 8.26 0.17 -0.53
CA LYS A 255 7.99 -1.13 -1.15
C LYS A 255 7.73 -0.96 -2.65
N SER A 256 6.97 0.08 -3.00
CA SER A 256 6.59 0.38 -4.38
C SER A 256 7.80 0.76 -5.23
N VAL A 257 8.74 1.56 -4.72
CA VAL A 257 10.00 1.90 -5.40
C VAL A 257 10.82 0.66 -5.77
N ILE A 258 11.05 -0.25 -4.82
CA ILE A 258 11.82 -1.47 -5.07
C ILE A 258 11.14 -2.34 -6.14
N LYS A 259 9.81 -2.48 -6.06
CA LYS A 259 9.05 -3.21 -7.08
C LYS A 259 9.09 -2.51 -8.43
N PHE A 260 9.02 -1.18 -8.46
CA PHE A 260 9.11 -0.38 -9.68
C PHE A 260 10.45 -0.55 -10.39
N ALA A 261 11.54 -0.50 -9.62
CA ALA A 261 12.88 -0.74 -10.10
C ALA A 261 13.02 -2.13 -10.72
N TYR A 262 12.39 -3.15 -10.12
CA TYR A 262 12.36 -4.49 -10.69
C TYR A 262 11.62 -4.56 -12.03
N LEU A 263 10.53 -3.81 -12.19
CA LEU A 263 9.82 -3.71 -13.47
C LEU A 263 10.68 -3.04 -14.55
N GLU A 264 11.44 -2.00 -14.19
CA GLU A 264 12.39 -1.35 -15.12
C GLU A 264 13.54 -2.30 -15.50
N LEU A 265 14.08 -3.05 -14.54
CA LEU A 265 15.09 -4.09 -14.78
C LEU A 265 14.59 -5.10 -15.81
N LEU A 266 13.39 -5.65 -15.61
CA LEU A 266 12.78 -6.64 -16.51
C LEU A 266 12.62 -6.12 -17.94
N LEU A 267 12.31 -4.83 -18.13
CA LEU A 267 12.16 -4.25 -19.46
C LEU A 267 13.49 -4.02 -20.18
N LYS A 268 14.56 -3.71 -19.45
CA LYS A 268 15.88 -3.45 -20.04
C LYS A 268 16.72 -4.72 -20.26
N HIS A 269 16.47 -5.79 -19.50
CA HIS A 269 17.17 -7.06 -19.67
C HIS A 269 16.53 -7.91 -20.77
N GLN A 270 16.90 -7.65 -22.03
CA GLN A 270 16.50 -8.48 -23.18
C GLN A 270 17.43 -9.70 -23.41
N THR A 271 18.47 -9.90 -22.60
CA THR A 271 19.60 -10.79 -22.96
C THR A 271 20.07 -11.73 -21.84
N ASN A 272 19.31 -11.94 -20.76
CA ASN A 272 19.75 -12.85 -19.69
C ASN A 272 19.41 -14.32 -20.00
N ILE A 273 20.31 -15.23 -19.60
CA ILE A 273 20.09 -16.69 -19.62
C ILE A 273 18.94 -17.09 -18.68
N PHE A 274 18.72 -16.30 -17.63
CA PHE A 274 17.60 -16.45 -16.70
C PHE A 274 16.70 -15.21 -16.75
N PRO A 275 15.46 -15.33 -17.24
CA PRO A 275 14.63 -14.16 -17.53
C PRO A 275 14.05 -13.51 -16.26
N LEU A 276 13.90 -14.29 -15.17
CA LEU A 276 13.23 -13.85 -13.96
C LEU A 276 14.06 -14.09 -12.70
N PHE A 277 13.79 -13.29 -11.69
CA PHE A 277 14.56 -13.30 -10.45
C PHE A 277 14.23 -14.53 -9.58
N SER A 278 13.00 -15.06 -9.67
CA SER A 278 12.66 -16.36 -9.08
C SER A 278 13.60 -17.48 -9.54
N THR A 279 13.98 -17.52 -10.81
CA THR A 279 14.92 -18.50 -11.35
C THR A 279 16.29 -18.41 -10.69
N LYS A 280 16.78 -17.19 -10.39
CA LYS A 280 18.03 -17.00 -9.65
C LYS A 280 17.94 -17.55 -8.22
N ILE A 281 16.82 -17.31 -7.53
CA ILE A 281 16.56 -17.92 -6.21
C ILE A 281 16.53 -19.45 -6.31
N GLN A 282 15.92 -20.00 -7.37
CA GLN A 282 15.91 -21.43 -7.64
C GLN A 282 17.32 -22.03 -7.77
N CYS A 283 18.18 -21.38 -8.57
CA CYS A 283 19.57 -21.78 -8.74
C CYS A 283 20.29 -21.75 -7.40
N LEU A 284 20.21 -20.65 -6.65
CA LEU A 284 20.89 -20.52 -5.36
C LEU A 284 20.46 -21.59 -4.33
N VAL A 285 19.18 -22.00 -4.36
CA VAL A 285 18.61 -22.92 -3.37
C VAL A 285 18.76 -24.39 -3.76
N THR A 286 18.48 -24.74 -5.02
CA THR A 286 18.31 -26.15 -5.45
C THR A 286 19.25 -26.56 -6.58
N PHE A 287 19.58 -25.66 -7.50
CA PHE A 287 20.43 -25.94 -8.66
C PHE A 287 21.65 -25.02 -8.71
N PRO A 288 22.53 -25.01 -7.68
CA PRO A 288 23.66 -24.08 -7.62
C PRO A 288 24.65 -24.28 -8.76
N GLU A 289 24.70 -25.47 -9.36
CA GLU A 289 25.47 -25.79 -10.56
C GLU A 289 24.98 -25.07 -11.82
N ARG A 290 23.76 -24.50 -11.80
CA ARG A 290 23.21 -23.68 -12.88
C ARG A 290 23.48 -22.19 -12.70
N LEU A 291 24.18 -21.77 -11.63
CA LEU A 291 24.57 -20.37 -11.47
C LEU A 291 25.56 -19.95 -12.55
N PRO A 292 25.56 -18.66 -12.97
CA PRO A 292 26.62 -18.12 -13.82
C PRO A 292 28.01 -18.33 -13.20
N GLN A 293 29.05 -18.50 -14.04
CA GLN A 293 30.42 -18.82 -13.58
C GLN A 293 31.02 -17.79 -12.61
N ASN A 294 30.55 -16.54 -12.67
CA ASN A 294 30.98 -15.45 -11.79
C ASN A 294 30.15 -15.31 -10.50
N GLU A 295 29.14 -16.17 -10.29
CA GLU A 295 28.33 -16.19 -9.07
C GLU A 295 28.73 -17.35 -8.15
N ILE A 296 28.73 -17.09 -6.84
CA ILE A 296 29.18 -18.05 -5.82
C ILE A 296 27.97 -18.66 -5.12
N LYS A 297 28.01 -19.97 -4.88
CA LYS A 297 27.02 -20.67 -4.06
C LYS A 297 26.97 -20.08 -2.64
N LEU A 298 25.76 -19.75 -2.19
CA LEU A 298 25.53 -19.18 -0.88
C LEU A 298 25.01 -20.22 0.12
N PRO A 299 25.36 -20.10 1.42
CA PRO A 299 24.65 -20.79 2.49
C PRO A 299 23.15 -20.45 2.47
N LEU A 300 22.28 -21.44 2.68
CA LEU A 300 20.83 -21.27 2.57
C LEU A 300 20.25 -20.19 3.51
N ASN A 301 20.89 -19.94 4.66
CA ASN A 301 20.50 -18.89 5.60
C ASN A 301 20.89 -17.47 5.15
N HIS A 302 21.83 -17.34 4.22
CA HIS A 302 22.21 -16.07 3.60
C HIS A 302 21.33 -15.71 2.39
N ILE A 303 20.57 -16.65 1.84
CA ILE A 303 19.65 -16.38 0.75
C ILE A 303 18.45 -15.58 1.29
N ASP A 304 18.35 -14.32 0.87
CA ASP A 304 17.23 -13.44 1.16
C ASP A 304 16.75 -12.80 -0.15
N PRO A 305 15.51 -13.06 -0.59
CA PRO A 305 15.01 -12.56 -1.87
C PRO A 305 15.04 -11.04 -2.00
N TYR A 306 14.83 -10.29 -0.91
CA TYR A 306 14.81 -8.82 -0.96
C TYR A 306 16.22 -8.24 -1.03
N LEU A 307 17.18 -8.79 -0.28
CA LEU A 307 18.59 -8.36 -0.36
C LEU A 307 19.19 -8.67 -1.72
N LEU A 308 18.96 -9.89 -2.22
CA LEU A 308 19.49 -10.32 -3.49
C LEU A 308 18.90 -9.47 -4.63
N LEU A 309 17.59 -9.16 -4.56
CA LEU A 309 16.94 -8.29 -5.55
C LEU A 309 17.53 -6.89 -5.51
N ALA A 310 17.63 -6.29 -4.32
CA ALA A 310 18.18 -4.95 -4.17
C ALA A 310 19.63 -4.85 -4.68
N LYS A 311 20.46 -5.87 -4.43
CA LYS A 311 21.82 -5.94 -4.99
C LYS A 311 21.83 -5.94 -6.51
N GLU A 312 20.90 -6.66 -7.13
CA GLU A 312 20.76 -6.69 -8.58
C GLU A 312 20.29 -5.35 -9.15
N LEU A 313 19.35 -4.68 -8.46
CA LEU A 313 18.86 -3.35 -8.82
C LEU A 313 19.94 -2.28 -8.70
N VAL A 314 20.72 -2.28 -7.62
CA VAL A 314 21.86 -1.37 -7.43
C VAL A 314 22.89 -1.56 -8.54
N ALA A 315 23.27 -2.81 -8.82
CA ALA A 315 24.21 -3.11 -9.90
C ALA A 315 23.67 -2.67 -11.28
N PHE A 316 22.37 -2.82 -11.52
CA PHE A 316 21.71 -2.36 -12.73
C PHE A 316 21.81 -0.83 -12.89
N TYR A 317 21.46 -0.05 -11.87
CA TYR A 317 21.50 1.41 -11.95
C TYR A 317 22.94 1.95 -12.09
N GLN A 318 23.90 1.34 -11.38
CA GLN A 318 25.32 1.67 -11.51
C GLN A 318 25.84 1.39 -12.92
N LYS A 319 25.55 0.21 -13.49
CA LYS A 319 25.97 -0.17 -14.85
C LYS A 319 25.40 0.78 -15.91
N ASN A 320 24.16 1.22 -15.74
CA ASN A 320 23.48 2.12 -16.68
C ASN A 320 23.81 3.60 -16.43
N LYS A 321 24.62 3.94 -15.42
CA LYS A 321 24.98 5.31 -15.05
C LYS A 321 23.77 6.22 -14.85
N ILE A 322 22.67 5.66 -14.33
CA ILE A 322 21.49 6.46 -14.01
C ILE A 322 21.73 7.08 -12.65
N LYS A 323 21.87 8.41 -12.65
CA LYS A 323 22.39 9.16 -11.51
C LYS A 323 21.44 9.08 -10.31
N ASP A 324 22.00 8.88 -9.12
CA ASP A 324 21.34 8.95 -7.81
C ASP A 324 20.21 7.91 -7.56
N GLU A 325 19.92 7.02 -8.50
CA GLU A 325 18.86 6.00 -8.36
C GLU A 325 19.30 4.79 -7.52
N ASP A 326 20.58 4.37 -7.58
CA ASP A 326 21.07 3.27 -6.75
C ASP A 326 21.05 3.62 -5.26
N ASP A 327 21.42 4.84 -4.90
CA ASP A 327 21.28 5.36 -3.53
C ASP A 327 19.83 5.41 -3.07
N LEU A 328 18.90 5.81 -3.94
CA LEU A 328 17.48 5.77 -3.61
C LEU A 328 16.97 4.34 -3.34
N ILE A 329 17.45 3.33 -4.10
CA ILE A 329 17.11 1.93 -3.84
C ILE A 329 17.65 1.48 -2.48
N ARG A 330 18.90 1.83 -2.14
CA ARG A 330 19.49 1.56 -0.82
C ARG A 330 18.67 2.21 0.30
N GLU A 331 18.35 3.50 0.16
CA GLU A 331 17.52 4.26 1.11
C GLU A 331 16.13 3.64 1.29
N CYS A 332 15.43 3.32 0.19
CA CYS A 332 14.09 2.73 0.26
C CYS A 332 14.11 1.33 0.87
N LEU A 333 15.12 0.50 0.57
CA LEU A 333 15.31 -0.78 1.24
C LEU A 333 15.54 -0.54 2.74
N PHE A 334 16.44 0.37 3.11
CA PHE A 334 16.75 0.69 4.50
C PHE A 334 15.49 1.16 5.25
N PHE A 335 14.73 2.10 4.72
CA PHE A 335 13.49 2.53 5.37
C PHE A 335 12.46 1.41 5.46
N LYS A 336 12.36 0.54 4.46
CA LYS A 336 11.47 -0.62 4.48
C LYS A 336 11.81 -1.61 5.59
N THR A 337 13.10 -1.79 5.94
CA THR A 337 13.53 -2.63 7.06
C THR A 337 13.27 -1.96 8.42
N LEU A 338 13.32 -0.63 8.48
CA LEU A 338 13.05 0.14 9.71
C LEU A 338 11.57 0.42 9.99
N GLU A 339 10.65 0.04 9.09
CA GLU A 339 9.23 0.27 9.32
C GLU A 339 8.76 -0.39 10.63
N GLY A 340 8.19 0.40 11.53
CA GLY A 340 7.56 -0.11 12.76
C GLY A 340 8.48 -0.35 13.95
N THR A 341 9.78 -0.10 13.84
CA THR A 341 10.73 -0.19 14.97
C THR A 341 10.46 0.87 16.05
N LYS A 342 10.24 0.49 17.32
CA LYS A 342 9.87 1.39 18.44
C LYS A 342 10.46 1.06 19.84
N SER A 343 11.25 0.01 20.02
CA SER A 343 11.60 -0.67 21.29
C SER A 343 13.04 -1.21 21.33
N GLU A 344 13.51 -1.72 22.48
CA GLU A 344 14.86 -2.32 22.62
C GLU A 344 15.12 -3.54 21.72
N LYS A 345 14.07 -4.31 21.36
CA LYS A 345 14.19 -5.38 20.34
C LYS A 345 14.61 -4.83 18.99
N ASP A 346 14.26 -3.56 18.75
CA ASP A 346 14.61 -2.87 17.52
C ASP A 346 16.07 -2.46 17.47
N TYR A 347 16.76 -2.33 18.61
CA TYR A 347 18.21 -2.11 18.59
C TYR A 347 18.96 -3.34 18.07
N LYS A 348 18.63 -4.54 18.56
CA LYS A 348 19.24 -5.78 18.06
C LYS A 348 18.88 -6.06 16.60
N HIS A 349 17.63 -5.81 16.24
CA HIS A 349 17.19 -5.93 14.85
C HIS A 349 17.94 -4.94 13.96
N LEU A 350 18.00 -3.67 14.33
CA LEU A 350 18.76 -2.62 13.65
C LEU A 350 20.22 -3.03 13.46
N GLN A 351 20.93 -3.46 14.52
CA GLN A 351 22.33 -3.90 14.40
C GLN A 351 22.49 -5.09 13.45
N THR A 352 21.57 -6.04 13.48
CA THR A 352 21.59 -7.18 12.54
C THR A 352 21.34 -6.73 11.10
N THR A 353 20.41 -5.80 10.91
CA THR A 353 20.07 -5.20 9.62
C THR A 353 21.23 -4.39 9.06
N LEU A 354 21.87 -3.55 9.88
CA LEU A 354 23.07 -2.77 9.52
C LEU A 354 24.20 -3.70 9.07
N ALA A 355 24.58 -4.67 9.91
CA ALA A 355 25.64 -5.62 9.59
C ALA A 355 25.34 -6.45 8.33
N LEU A 356 24.06 -6.80 8.12
CA LEU A 356 23.65 -7.53 6.92
C LEU A 356 23.66 -6.63 5.68
N MET A 357 23.15 -5.41 5.74
CA MET A 357 23.19 -4.49 4.60
C MET A 357 24.61 -4.08 4.25
N GLU A 358 25.47 -3.85 5.25
CA GLU A 358 26.90 -3.57 5.06
C GLU A 358 27.61 -4.75 4.38
N LYS A 359 27.41 -5.97 4.88
CA LYS A 359 27.96 -7.21 4.29
C LYS A 359 27.57 -7.38 2.81
N TRP A 360 26.43 -6.85 2.41
CA TRP A 360 25.91 -6.95 1.05
C TRP A 360 26.15 -5.72 0.18
N ASP A 361 26.87 -4.71 0.68
CA ASP A 361 27.13 -3.42 0.01
C ASP A 361 25.84 -2.63 -0.32
N LEU A 362 24.87 -2.74 0.58
CA LEU A 362 23.53 -2.14 0.47
C LEU A 362 23.24 -1.10 1.55
N LEU A 363 24.15 -0.90 2.50
CA LEU A 363 23.98 0.12 3.53
C LEU A 363 24.08 1.52 2.90
N PRO A 364 23.08 2.41 3.07
CA PRO A 364 23.16 3.76 2.54
C PRO A 364 24.34 4.53 3.16
N PRO A 365 25.09 5.35 2.39
CA PRO A 365 26.21 6.13 2.94
C PRO A 365 25.82 7.07 4.09
N ASN A 366 24.58 7.56 4.11
CA ASN A 366 24.02 8.47 5.09
C ASN A 366 23.12 7.78 6.14
N TYR A 367 23.27 6.47 6.35
CA TYR A 367 22.34 5.67 7.20
C TYR A 367 22.15 6.23 8.62
N GLU A 368 23.18 6.85 9.23
CA GLU A 368 23.10 7.45 10.56
C GLU A 368 22.00 8.54 10.64
N GLN A 369 21.86 9.33 9.57
CA GLN A 369 20.80 10.33 9.47
C GLN A 369 19.44 9.67 9.22
N LEU A 370 19.40 8.62 8.39
CA LEU A 370 18.17 7.90 8.02
C LEU A 370 17.54 7.18 9.24
N ILE A 371 18.35 6.67 10.18
CA ILE A 371 17.84 6.06 11.43
C ILE A 371 17.00 7.06 12.24
N MET A 372 17.34 8.35 12.15
CA MET A 372 16.66 9.42 12.87
C MET A 372 15.40 9.93 12.17
N LEU A 373 14.84 9.21 11.18
CA LEU A 373 13.67 9.64 10.39
C LEU A 373 12.50 10.16 11.24
N HIS A 374 12.24 9.56 12.41
CA HIS A 374 11.17 9.98 13.31
C HIS A 374 11.41 11.32 14.01
N HIS A 375 12.66 11.81 14.01
CA HIS A 375 13.08 13.12 14.50
C HIS A 375 13.28 14.14 13.38
N TRP A 376 13.10 13.76 12.11
CA TRP A 376 13.27 14.68 11.00
C TRP A 376 12.21 15.79 11.06
N ASN A 377 12.63 16.99 10.69
CA ASN A 377 11.69 18.09 10.55
C ASN A 377 10.79 17.88 9.31
N TYR A 378 9.74 18.68 9.22
CA TYR A 378 8.78 18.60 8.11
C TYR A 378 9.44 18.75 6.73
N LYS A 379 10.45 19.61 6.58
CA LYS A 379 11.10 19.87 5.28
C LYS A 379 11.90 18.67 4.80
N ASP A 380 12.63 18.00 5.69
CA ASP A 380 13.41 16.82 5.35
C ASP A 380 12.50 15.64 4.95
N LEU A 381 11.40 15.45 5.69
CA LEU A 381 10.37 14.45 5.35
C LEU A 381 9.72 14.74 3.99
N LEU A 382 9.43 16.01 3.70
CA LEU A 382 8.87 16.43 2.42
C LEU A 382 9.88 16.26 1.26
N ALA A 383 11.16 16.55 1.50
CA ALA A 383 12.22 16.39 0.51
C ALA A 383 12.39 14.91 0.12
N LEU A 384 12.41 14.01 1.10
CA LEU A 384 12.47 12.57 0.87
C LEU A 384 11.22 12.06 0.13
N GLY A 385 10.02 12.47 0.55
CA GLY A 385 8.79 12.14 -0.17
C GLY A 385 8.82 12.62 -1.63
N SER A 386 9.23 13.87 -1.86
CA SER A 386 9.36 14.44 -3.21
C SER A 386 10.37 13.66 -4.06
N LYS A 387 11.51 13.26 -3.49
CA LYS A 387 12.53 12.43 -4.16
C LYS A 387 11.93 11.09 -4.61
N VAL A 388 11.21 10.40 -3.72
CA VAL A 388 10.57 9.11 -4.02
C VAL A 388 9.50 9.23 -5.11
N HIS A 389 8.58 10.19 -4.97
CA HIS A 389 7.53 10.38 -5.97
C HIS A 389 8.06 10.88 -7.32
N ALA A 390 9.14 11.68 -7.34
CA ALA A 390 9.81 12.10 -8.56
C ALA A 390 10.40 10.90 -9.31
N TYR A 391 11.10 10.00 -8.61
CA TYR A 391 11.61 8.76 -9.20
C TYR A 391 10.49 7.90 -9.80
N LEU A 392 9.39 7.72 -9.06
CA LEU A 392 8.24 6.94 -9.52
C LEU A 392 7.63 7.52 -10.81
N LEU A 393 7.42 8.84 -10.84
CA LEU A 393 6.91 9.54 -12.03
C LEU A 393 7.89 9.49 -13.21
N ASP A 394 9.18 9.71 -12.96
CA ASP A 394 10.18 9.70 -14.02
C ASP A 394 10.30 8.30 -14.63
N THR A 395 10.40 7.26 -13.79
CA THR A 395 10.43 5.88 -14.25
C THR A 395 9.16 5.54 -15.03
N TYR A 396 7.97 5.93 -14.54
CA TYR A 396 6.73 5.77 -15.31
C TYR A 396 6.78 6.45 -16.68
N ASN A 397 7.28 7.69 -16.76
CA ASN A 397 7.41 8.41 -18.03
C ASN A 397 8.40 7.73 -18.98
N ARG A 398 9.54 7.25 -18.48
CA ARG A 398 10.51 6.44 -19.25
C ARG A 398 9.85 5.20 -19.83
N LEU A 399 9.10 4.46 -19.00
CA LEU A 399 8.43 3.23 -19.42
C LEU A 399 7.25 3.49 -20.37
N ARG A 400 6.51 4.58 -20.18
CA ARG A 400 5.46 5.03 -21.11
C ARG A 400 6.04 5.39 -22.48
N TRP A 401 7.23 5.99 -22.52
CA TRP A 401 7.93 6.27 -23.78
C TRP A 401 8.37 4.96 -24.47
N LEU A 402 8.96 4.02 -23.73
CA LEU A 402 9.33 2.70 -24.26
C LEU A 402 8.14 1.95 -24.85
N ARG A 403 6.95 2.04 -24.23
CA ARG A 403 5.73 1.42 -24.78
C ARG A 403 5.40 1.91 -26.20
N LYS A 404 5.64 3.18 -26.52
CA LYS A 404 5.41 3.72 -27.88
C LYS A 404 6.31 3.03 -28.91
N SER A 405 7.49 2.58 -28.50
CA SER A 405 8.46 1.91 -29.36
C SER A 405 8.17 0.42 -29.61
N PHE A 406 7.16 -0.17 -28.94
CA PHE A 406 6.86 -1.61 -29.03
C PHE A 406 5.38 -1.91 -29.40
N GLN A 407 4.67 -0.94 -30.00
CA GLN A 407 3.23 -1.05 -30.28
C GLN A 407 2.85 -2.25 -31.17
N ASP A 408 3.75 -2.72 -32.04
CA ASP A 408 3.48 -3.84 -32.95
C ASP A 408 3.58 -5.23 -32.28
N GLU A 409 4.22 -5.35 -31.11
CA GLU A 409 4.42 -6.63 -30.39
C GLU A 409 3.44 -6.82 -29.21
N THR A 410 2.77 -5.75 -28.77
CA THR A 410 1.92 -5.81 -27.57
C THR A 410 0.51 -6.24 -27.92
N GLY A 411 0.25 -7.54 -27.86
CA GLY A 411 -1.12 -8.05 -27.67
C GLY A 411 -1.79 -7.36 -26.49
N ARG A 412 -3.12 -7.21 -26.55
CA ARG A 412 -3.96 -6.51 -25.54
C ARG A 412 -3.97 -7.25 -24.19
N ALA A 413 -2.85 -7.30 -23.46
CA ALA A 413 -2.81 -7.85 -22.11
C ALA A 413 -3.39 -6.87 -21.06
N ILE A 414 -3.58 -5.59 -21.42
CA ILE A 414 -4.26 -4.58 -20.59
C ILE A 414 -5.26 -3.84 -21.46
N SER A 415 -6.49 -3.69 -20.97
CA SER A 415 -7.50 -2.92 -21.68
C SER A 415 -7.22 -1.41 -21.57
N ASP A 416 -7.55 -0.63 -22.61
CA ASP A 416 -7.46 0.84 -22.54
C ASP A 416 -8.30 1.42 -21.38
N ARG A 417 -9.32 0.67 -20.95
CA ARG A 417 -10.13 0.96 -19.77
C ARG A 417 -9.30 0.93 -18.49
N ASP A 418 -8.52 -0.13 -18.25
CA ASP A 418 -7.67 -0.29 -17.06
C ASP A 418 -6.61 0.82 -16.97
N LEU A 419 -6.02 1.13 -18.12
CA LEU A 419 -5.07 2.24 -18.25
C LEU A 419 -5.71 3.60 -17.95
N SER A 420 -6.94 3.81 -18.40
CA SER A 420 -7.69 5.03 -18.13
C SER A 420 -8.00 5.19 -16.64
N ILE A 421 -8.42 4.11 -15.97
CA ILE A 421 -8.73 4.09 -14.53
C ILE A 421 -7.48 4.41 -13.72
N LEU A 422 -6.40 3.66 -13.94
CA LEU A 422 -5.17 3.83 -13.18
C LEU A 422 -4.53 5.20 -13.46
N GLY A 423 -4.59 5.67 -14.73
CA GLY A 423 -4.14 6.99 -15.13
C GLY A 423 -4.92 8.11 -14.46
N LYS A 424 -6.27 8.08 -14.49
CA LYS A 424 -7.10 9.10 -13.84
C LYS A 424 -6.84 9.20 -12.34
N LYS A 425 -6.67 8.06 -11.66
CA LYS A 425 -6.36 8.03 -10.23
C LYS A 425 -5.01 8.69 -9.96
N LEU A 426 -3.99 8.37 -10.74
CA LEU A 426 -2.67 8.98 -10.66
C LEU A 426 -2.73 10.50 -10.86
N PHE A 427 -3.33 10.94 -11.96
CA PHE A 427 -3.40 12.35 -12.33
C PHE A 427 -4.27 13.17 -11.37
N SER A 428 -5.24 12.56 -10.69
CA SER A 428 -5.97 13.22 -9.60
C SER A 428 -5.06 13.66 -8.45
N PHE A 429 -3.97 12.93 -8.19
CA PHE A 429 -2.99 13.28 -7.17
C PHE A 429 -1.93 14.28 -7.69
N TYR A 430 -1.40 14.03 -8.90
CA TYR A 430 -0.23 14.74 -9.42
C TYR A 430 -0.52 15.98 -10.28
N ASP A 431 -1.68 16.07 -10.93
CA ASP A 431 -1.94 17.16 -11.87
C ASP A 431 -2.13 18.50 -11.17
N VAL A 432 -1.52 19.54 -11.75
CA VAL A 432 -1.80 20.93 -11.40
C VAL A 432 -2.92 21.44 -12.30
N LYS A 433 -4.05 21.84 -11.70
CA LYS A 433 -5.20 22.41 -12.41
C LYS A 433 -5.52 23.80 -11.84
N PRO A 434 -6.14 24.71 -12.63
CA PRO A 434 -6.62 25.98 -12.10
C PRO A 434 -7.54 25.77 -10.89
N ALA A 435 -7.35 26.56 -9.84
CA ALA A 435 -8.10 26.49 -8.58
C ALA A 435 -8.01 25.16 -7.79
N LYS A 436 -7.32 24.14 -8.30
CA LYS A 436 -7.06 22.89 -7.57
C LYS A 436 -6.06 23.15 -6.45
N ILE A 437 -6.38 22.65 -5.26
CA ILE A 437 -5.47 22.68 -4.13
C ILE A 437 -4.50 21.50 -4.29
N PRO A 438 -3.18 21.76 -4.39
CA PRO A 438 -2.22 20.72 -4.70
C PRO A 438 -1.99 19.79 -3.50
N TYR A 439 -1.81 18.51 -3.81
CA TYR A 439 -1.34 17.53 -2.86
C TYR A 439 0.19 17.61 -2.69
N LEU A 440 0.64 17.32 -1.48
CA LEU A 440 2.04 17.09 -1.18
C LEU A 440 2.41 15.65 -1.49
N HIS A 441 3.56 15.48 -2.12
CA HIS A 441 4.16 14.19 -2.40
C HIS A 441 4.93 13.71 -1.15
N THR A 442 4.21 13.21 -0.16
CA THR A 442 4.79 12.79 1.13
C THR A 442 4.83 11.27 1.26
N LEU A 443 5.73 10.78 2.11
CA LEU A 443 5.87 9.33 2.35
C LEU A 443 4.63 8.72 3.02
N SER A 444 3.98 9.51 3.87
CA SER A 444 2.70 9.21 4.48
C SER A 444 2.10 10.49 5.04
N ARG A 445 0.78 10.63 4.99
CA ARG A 445 0.09 11.73 5.68
C ARG A 445 0.26 11.66 7.20
N GLN A 446 0.51 10.46 7.76
CA GLN A 446 0.74 10.31 9.20
C GLN A 446 2.10 10.86 9.64
N SER A 447 3.12 10.81 8.78
CA SER A 447 4.48 11.24 9.15
C SER A 447 4.63 12.76 9.15
N ILE A 448 3.79 13.48 8.40
CA ILE A 448 3.85 14.95 8.29
C ILE A 448 2.88 15.68 9.20
N LEU A 449 2.04 14.96 9.94
CA LEU A 449 1.12 15.60 10.89
C LEU A 449 1.89 16.28 12.01
N GLN A 450 1.49 17.51 12.32
CA GLN A 450 2.06 18.28 13.42
C GLN A 450 1.14 18.28 14.65
N SER A 451 1.73 18.10 15.83
CA SER A 451 1.03 18.25 17.11
C SER A 451 0.73 19.71 17.41
N ASP A 452 1.66 20.61 17.06
CA ASP A 452 1.54 22.04 17.29
C ASP A 452 1.89 22.81 16.01
N LEU A 453 1.04 23.76 15.66
CA LEU A 453 1.26 24.69 14.55
C LEU A 453 1.15 26.12 15.05
N THR A 454 2.17 26.93 14.79
CA THR A 454 2.13 28.36 15.11
C THR A 454 1.84 29.19 13.87
N PHE A 455 0.75 29.93 13.90
CA PHE A 455 0.38 30.90 12.89
C PHE A 455 0.99 32.28 13.21
N HIS A 456 1.50 32.92 12.17
CA HIS A 456 1.98 34.29 12.23
C HIS A 456 1.40 35.10 11.08
N VAL A 457 0.93 36.30 11.39
CA VAL A 457 0.32 37.20 10.41
C VAL A 457 1.17 38.46 10.35
N SER A 458 1.68 38.76 9.17
CA SER A 458 2.49 39.96 8.93
C SER A 458 1.96 40.71 7.72
N ARG A 459 2.23 42.02 7.68
CA ARG A 459 1.90 42.86 6.53
C ARG A 459 3.19 43.31 5.86
N TYR A 460 3.30 43.03 4.57
CA TYR A 460 4.46 43.38 3.76
C TYR A 460 3.97 43.93 2.42
N GLU A 461 4.51 45.07 1.99
CA GLU A 461 4.15 45.74 0.73
C GLU A 461 2.63 45.90 0.52
N GLY A 462 1.92 46.27 1.58
CA GLY A 462 0.45 46.48 1.53
C GLY A 462 -0.40 45.21 1.60
N ALA A 463 0.17 44.03 1.35
CA ALA A 463 -0.49 42.73 1.42
C ALA A 463 -0.33 42.07 2.81
N VAL A 464 -1.34 41.31 3.23
CA VAL A 464 -1.32 40.50 4.46
C VAL A 464 -0.89 39.09 4.10
N TYR A 465 0.10 38.57 4.83
CA TYR A 465 0.63 37.22 4.67
C TYR A 465 0.43 36.41 5.94
N TYR A 466 0.02 35.17 5.74
CA TYR A 466 -0.16 34.15 6.75
C TYR A 466 0.99 33.14 6.63
N TYR A 467 1.68 32.93 7.74
CA TYR A 467 2.80 32.00 7.85
C TYR A 467 2.43 30.92 8.86
N VAL A 468 2.83 29.69 8.59
CA VAL A 468 2.63 28.57 9.50
C VAL A 468 3.96 27.91 9.78
N PHE A 469 4.29 27.78 11.06
CA PHE A 469 5.52 27.19 11.55
C PHE A 469 5.21 25.87 12.27
N GLN A 470 6.11 24.90 12.11
CA GLN A 470 6.12 23.65 12.86
C GLN A 470 6.46 23.93 14.33
N GLY A 471 5.62 23.50 15.26
CA GLY A 471 5.87 23.63 16.70
C GLY A 471 5.28 24.91 17.32
N ILE A 472 5.68 25.17 18.57
CA ILE A 472 5.22 26.30 19.37
C ILE A 472 6.25 27.42 19.27
N HIS A 473 5.83 28.59 18.81
CA HIS A 473 6.69 29.76 18.67
C HIS A 473 6.00 31.04 19.13
N ASP A 474 6.81 32.00 19.54
CA ASP A 474 6.45 33.40 19.73
C ASP A 474 6.98 34.29 18.59
N ALA A 475 6.73 35.60 18.66
CA ALA A 475 7.13 36.53 17.61
C ALA A 475 8.66 36.69 17.45
N GLU A 476 9.45 36.40 18.49
CA GLU A 476 10.90 36.54 18.46
C GLU A 476 11.56 35.26 17.94
N SER A 477 11.16 34.11 18.47
CA SER A 477 11.64 32.79 18.06
C SER A 477 11.39 32.48 16.59
N ILE A 478 10.31 33.00 15.97
CA ILE A 478 10.08 32.86 14.53
C ILE A 478 11.23 33.47 13.70
N LYS A 479 11.79 34.61 14.11
CA LYS A 479 12.90 35.25 13.38
C LYS A 479 14.12 34.33 13.30
N ASN A 480 14.37 33.60 14.39
CA ASN A 480 15.52 32.70 14.51
C ASN A 480 15.24 31.28 13.96
N ASN A 481 13.98 30.91 13.73
CA ASN A 481 13.56 29.56 13.32
C ASN A 481 12.88 29.52 11.95
N GLN A 482 13.45 30.20 10.94
CA GLN A 482 12.92 30.18 9.56
C GLN A 482 12.89 28.75 8.95
N GLN A 483 13.72 27.84 9.46
CA GLN A 483 13.70 26.43 9.09
C GLN A 483 12.37 25.73 9.42
N ALA A 484 11.66 26.17 10.46
CA ALA A 484 10.37 25.61 10.86
C ALA A 484 9.18 26.08 9.99
N LEU A 485 9.40 27.01 9.06
CA LEU A 485 8.34 27.49 8.16
C LEU A 485 7.82 26.35 7.27
N ILE A 486 6.54 26.03 7.39
CA ILE A 486 5.82 25.04 6.58
C ILE A 486 5.32 25.70 5.28
N LYS A 487 4.60 26.83 5.41
CA LYS A 487 4.00 27.52 4.26
C LYS A 487 3.74 29.00 4.55
N ARG A 488 3.80 29.80 3.49
CA ARG A 488 3.40 31.21 3.44
C ARG A 488 2.31 31.36 2.39
N GLU A 489 1.22 32.05 2.73
CA GLU A 489 0.11 32.34 1.81
C GLU A 489 -0.55 33.70 2.09
N THR A 490 -1.27 34.23 1.11
CA THR A 490 -2.09 35.45 1.28
C THR A 490 -3.55 35.14 1.58
N ASP A 491 -4.05 33.99 1.13
CA ASP A 491 -5.41 33.53 1.43
C ASP A 491 -5.42 32.57 2.63
N PRO A 492 -6.02 32.97 3.78
CA PRO A 492 -6.12 32.10 4.93
C PRO A 492 -7.02 30.89 4.69
N ILE A 493 -8.02 30.99 3.80
CA ILE A 493 -8.91 29.86 3.51
C ILE A 493 -8.12 28.77 2.77
N PHE A 494 -7.40 29.13 1.71
CA PHE A 494 -6.50 28.23 0.99
C PHE A 494 -5.47 27.58 1.92
N LEU A 495 -4.83 28.37 2.78
CA LEU A 495 -3.84 27.85 3.73
C LEU A 495 -4.43 26.77 4.64
N MET A 496 -5.61 27.01 5.22
CA MET A 496 -6.26 26.09 6.15
C MET A 496 -6.71 24.79 5.49
N ILE A 497 -7.33 24.88 4.31
CA ILE A 497 -7.72 23.68 3.56
C ILE A 497 -6.49 22.90 3.09
N TRP A 498 -5.44 23.58 2.61
CA TRP A 498 -4.21 22.94 2.17
C TRP A 498 -3.51 22.17 3.31
N LEU A 499 -3.43 22.74 4.52
CA LEU A 499 -2.88 22.04 5.70
C LEU A 499 -3.70 20.81 6.06
N THR A 500 -5.03 20.90 5.93
CA THR A 500 -5.95 19.83 6.30
C THR A 500 -5.89 18.65 5.32
N ILE A 501 -6.05 18.91 4.02
CA ILE A 501 -6.12 17.83 3.01
C ILE A 501 -4.79 17.09 2.87
N ASN A 502 -3.68 17.76 3.16
CA ASN A 502 -2.36 17.16 3.16
C ASN A 502 -2.03 16.43 4.46
N GLY A 503 -2.89 16.52 5.49
CA GLY A 503 -2.69 15.83 6.76
C GLY A 503 -1.65 16.46 7.68
N ILE A 504 -1.24 17.72 7.42
CA ILE A 504 -0.36 18.50 8.31
C ILE A 504 -1.13 18.94 9.57
N MET A 505 -2.42 19.21 9.41
CA MET A 505 -3.33 19.62 10.48
C MET A 505 -4.54 18.66 10.53
N GLN A 506 -4.86 18.15 11.73
CA GLN A 506 -6.01 17.29 12.02
C GLN A 506 -6.57 17.61 13.41
N HIS A 507 -7.63 16.93 13.85
CA HIS A 507 -8.29 17.19 15.15
C HIS A 507 -7.37 17.16 16.38
N ARG A 508 -6.21 16.49 16.30
CA ARG A 508 -5.21 16.43 17.37
C ARG A 508 -4.14 17.52 17.30
N THR A 509 -4.22 18.42 16.33
CA THR A 509 -3.26 19.52 16.14
C THR A 509 -3.71 20.74 16.92
N THR A 510 -2.85 21.22 17.81
CA THR A 510 -3.04 22.47 18.55
C THR A 510 -2.59 23.64 17.68
N ILE A 511 -3.48 24.62 17.50
CA ILE A 511 -3.19 25.84 16.77
C ILE A 511 -2.80 26.94 17.76
N HIS A 512 -1.66 27.56 17.51
CA HIS A 512 -1.17 28.75 18.21
C HIS A 512 -1.19 29.95 17.26
N LEU A 513 -1.36 31.15 17.81
CA LEU A 513 -1.31 32.39 17.04
C LEU A 513 -0.40 33.38 17.76
N THR A 514 0.64 33.83 17.06
CA THR A 514 1.52 34.88 17.60
C THR A 514 0.77 36.20 17.75
N LYS A 515 1.25 37.05 18.66
CA LYS A 515 0.73 38.41 18.85
C LYS A 515 0.74 39.13 17.50
N ASN A 516 -0.43 39.58 17.07
CA ASN A 516 -0.62 40.29 15.82
C ASN A 516 -1.61 41.43 16.00
N PHE A 517 -1.53 42.43 15.13
CA PHE A 517 -2.40 43.62 15.14
C PHE A 517 -3.47 43.56 14.04
N GLN A 518 -3.76 42.37 13.51
CA GLN A 518 -4.75 42.17 12.44
C GLN A 518 -6.10 41.73 13.03
N SER A 519 -7.15 41.71 12.20
CA SER A 519 -8.50 41.28 12.61
C SER A 519 -8.62 39.76 12.85
N VAL A 520 -7.54 39.01 12.62
CA VAL A 520 -7.49 37.56 12.70
C VAL A 520 -7.26 37.15 14.15
N GLN A 521 -8.24 36.45 14.71
CA GLN A 521 -8.18 35.91 16.07
C GLN A 521 -7.95 34.40 16.02
N LEU A 522 -7.34 33.87 17.08
CA LEU A 522 -7.07 32.44 17.21
C LEU A 522 -8.35 31.60 17.09
N SER A 523 -9.43 32.04 17.73
CA SER A 523 -10.75 31.39 17.67
C SER A 523 -11.30 31.28 16.25
N HIS A 524 -11.01 32.23 15.35
CA HIS A 524 -11.46 32.15 13.96
C HIS A 524 -10.72 31.06 13.18
N LEU A 525 -9.41 30.92 13.43
CA LEU A 525 -8.59 29.88 12.81
C LEU A 525 -9.00 28.50 13.33
N GLN A 526 -9.21 28.36 14.64
CA GLN A 526 -9.67 27.12 15.26
C GLN A 526 -11.04 26.69 14.72
N ASN A 527 -12.02 27.59 14.71
CA ASN A 527 -13.35 27.29 14.17
C ASN A 527 -13.31 26.94 12.67
N LEU A 528 -12.45 27.61 11.89
CA LEU A 528 -12.27 27.28 10.47
C LEU A 528 -11.58 25.92 10.29
N ALA A 529 -10.60 25.57 11.13
CA ALA A 529 -10.00 24.24 11.13
C ALA A 529 -11.06 23.18 11.42
N ASP A 530 -11.84 23.35 12.48
CA ASP A 530 -12.84 22.37 12.91
C ASP A 530 -13.89 22.10 11.83
N ILE A 531 -14.42 23.15 11.20
CA ILE A 531 -15.41 22.97 10.12
C ILE A 531 -14.79 22.32 8.89
N ILE A 532 -13.55 22.67 8.52
CA ILE A 532 -12.86 22.05 7.38
C ILE A 532 -12.59 20.58 7.66
N ILE A 533 -12.04 20.23 8.82
CA ILE A 533 -11.69 18.84 9.16
C ILE A 533 -12.96 17.99 9.30
N LYS A 534 -14.03 18.55 9.89
CA LYS A 534 -15.33 17.87 9.97
C LYS A 534 -15.94 17.63 8.59
N THR A 535 -15.87 18.62 7.70
CA THR A 535 -16.46 18.51 6.36
C THR A 535 -15.62 17.59 5.47
N PHE A 536 -14.30 17.72 5.51
CA PHE A 536 -13.38 17.03 4.61
C PHE A 536 -12.44 16.09 5.39
N PRO A 537 -12.89 14.88 5.73
CA PRO A 537 -12.00 13.88 6.31
C PRO A 537 -10.88 13.52 5.34
N LEU A 538 -9.76 13.02 5.88
CA LEU A 538 -8.61 12.63 5.07
C LEU A 538 -9.02 11.65 3.96
N PHE A 539 -8.89 12.13 2.73
CA PHE A 539 -9.28 11.36 1.56
C PHE A 539 -8.33 10.17 1.37
N ASN A 540 -8.88 8.96 1.26
CA ASN A 540 -8.09 7.75 1.03
C ASN A 540 -8.20 7.34 -0.45
N PHE A 541 -7.12 7.56 -1.22
CA PHE A 541 -7.08 7.24 -2.63
C PHE A 541 -7.29 5.75 -2.91
N SER A 542 -6.83 4.85 -2.04
CA SER A 542 -7.02 3.41 -2.21
C SER A 542 -8.50 3.01 -2.32
N LYS A 543 -9.41 3.79 -1.70
CA LYS A 543 -10.85 3.50 -1.66
C LYS A 543 -11.64 3.98 -2.88
N ILE A 544 -11.02 4.71 -3.82
CA ILE A 544 -11.72 5.11 -5.05
C ILE A 544 -11.94 3.87 -5.92
N THR A 545 -13.20 3.58 -6.21
CA THR A 545 -13.59 2.46 -7.07
C THR A 545 -13.33 2.75 -8.54
N ALA A 546 -13.09 1.70 -9.33
CA ALA A 546 -12.98 1.78 -10.77
C ALA A 546 -14.19 2.45 -11.43
N SER A 547 -15.41 2.18 -10.92
CA SER A 547 -16.64 2.78 -11.43
C SER A 547 -16.67 4.30 -11.25
N GLU A 548 -16.19 4.82 -10.12
CA GLU A 548 -16.12 6.26 -9.90
C GLU A 548 -15.13 6.91 -10.86
N LEU A 549 -13.95 6.32 -11.06
CA LEU A 549 -12.94 6.82 -12.00
C LEU A 549 -13.41 6.80 -13.47
N LEU A 550 -14.27 5.86 -13.84
CA LEU A 550 -14.84 5.80 -15.20
C LEU A 550 -16.00 6.79 -15.40
N SER A 551 -16.71 7.14 -14.33
CA SER A 551 -17.81 8.09 -14.40
C SER A 551 -17.33 9.51 -14.75
N GLN A 552 -18.27 10.42 -15.04
CA GLN A 552 -17.94 11.83 -15.21
C GLN A 552 -17.57 12.47 -13.86
N GLU A 553 -16.76 13.52 -13.92
CA GLU A 553 -16.40 14.30 -12.74
C GLU A 553 -17.64 14.90 -12.08
N LYS A 554 -17.84 14.60 -10.81
CA LYS A 554 -18.93 15.16 -9.99
C LYS A 554 -18.40 15.64 -8.65
N VAL A 555 -18.86 16.81 -8.21
CA VAL A 555 -18.62 17.28 -6.83
C VAL A 555 -19.41 16.38 -5.89
N THR A 556 -18.71 15.79 -4.92
CA THR A 556 -19.31 14.91 -3.91
C THR A 556 -19.61 15.65 -2.62
N MET A 557 -18.85 16.70 -2.30
CA MET A 557 -19.07 17.53 -1.13
C MET A 557 -18.55 18.95 -1.31
N ALA A 558 -19.20 19.92 -0.65
CA ALA A 558 -18.77 21.30 -0.66
C ALA A 558 -18.92 22.01 0.70
N LEU A 559 -18.05 22.99 0.94
CA LEU A 559 -18.08 23.92 2.07
C LEU A 559 -18.08 25.34 1.54
N ILE A 560 -19.11 26.11 1.91
CA ILE A 560 -19.22 27.53 1.57
C ILE A 560 -18.79 28.35 2.79
N ILE A 561 -17.81 29.21 2.63
CA ILE A 561 -17.35 30.14 3.66
C ILE A 561 -17.78 31.55 3.24
N VAL A 562 -18.61 32.20 4.05
CA VAL A 562 -19.16 33.52 3.71
C VAL A 562 -18.65 34.58 4.67
N ASN A 563 -18.12 35.65 4.10
CA ASN A 563 -17.61 36.82 4.79
C ASN A 563 -16.57 36.50 5.89
N PHE A 564 -15.54 35.72 5.55
CA PHE A 564 -14.49 35.32 6.50
C PHE A 564 -13.75 36.52 7.11
N GLU A 565 -13.49 37.56 6.30
CA GLU A 565 -12.82 38.79 6.72
C GLU A 565 -13.70 39.72 7.58
N LYS A 566 -14.98 39.37 7.81
CA LYS A 566 -15.97 40.16 8.56
C LYS A 566 -16.12 41.59 8.07
N LYS A 567 -16.12 41.80 6.74
CA LYS A 567 -16.37 43.12 6.16
C LYS A 567 -17.84 43.49 6.29
N PRO A 568 -18.20 44.78 6.43
CA PRO A 568 -19.60 45.21 6.42
C PRO A 568 -20.31 44.75 5.14
N VAL A 569 -21.47 44.10 5.28
CA VAL A 569 -22.29 43.57 4.17
C VAL A 569 -23.52 44.45 3.95
N LYS A 570 -24.13 44.98 5.00
CA LYS A 570 -25.25 45.93 4.90
C LYS A 570 -24.83 47.16 4.10
N GLY A 571 -25.60 47.48 3.06
CA GLY A 571 -25.34 48.63 2.18
C GLY A 571 -24.20 48.43 1.18
N SER A 572 -23.61 47.23 1.11
CA SER A 572 -22.54 46.90 0.15
C SER A 572 -23.03 45.85 -0.85
N PRO A 573 -22.71 45.98 -2.16
CA PRO A 573 -22.96 44.93 -3.14
C PRO A 573 -21.98 43.73 -2.97
N ALA A 574 -20.94 43.89 -2.15
CA ALA A 574 -19.92 42.88 -1.94
C ALA A 574 -20.36 41.86 -0.87
N LEU A 575 -20.26 40.58 -1.23
CA LEU A 575 -20.37 39.46 -0.31
C LEU A 575 -19.23 38.50 -0.63
N LYS A 576 -18.05 38.79 -0.06
CA LYS A 576 -16.87 37.94 -0.23
C LYS A 576 -17.19 36.55 0.30
N SER A 577 -17.03 35.55 -0.55
CA SER A 577 -17.29 34.15 -0.22
C SER A 577 -16.29 33.25 -0.92
N ALA A 578 -16.10 32.07 -0.36
CA ALA A 578 -15.30 31.02 -0.95
C ALA A 578 -16.09 29.71 -0.94
N ILE A 579 -15.92 28.89 -1.97
CA ILE A 579 -16.45 27.53 -2.01
C ILE A 579 -15.27 26.59 -2.15
N ILE A 580 -15.15 25.68 -1.19
CA ILE A 580 -14.26 24.52 -1.27
C ILE A 580 -15.11 23.34 -1.75
N THR A 581 -14.66 22.62 -2.77
CA THR A 581 -15.33 21.41 -3.27
C THR A 581 -14.37 20.25 -3.35
N VAL A 582 -14.85 19.03 -3.11
CA VAL A 582 -14.14 17.79 -3.45
C VAL A 582 -14.94 17.00 -4.48
N ASN A 583 -14.27 16.47 -5.50
CA ASN A 583 -14.89 15.63 -6.53
C ASN A 583 -14.75 14.13 -6.21
N ASN A 584 -15.38 13.29 -7.01
CA ASN A 584 -15.33 11.83 -6.89
C ASN A 584 -13.96 11.20 -7.18
N TYR A 585 -13.01 11.98 -7.71
CA TYR A 585 -11.61 11.58 -7.87
C TYR A 585 -10.74 12.00 -6.66
N GLY A 586 -11.33 12.67 -5.67
CA GLY A 586 -10.60 13.20 -4.52
C GLY A 586 -9.83 14.48 -4.80
N GLU A 587 -10.15 15.24 -5.85
CA GLU A 587 -9.53 16.54 -6.10
C GLU A 587 -10.28 17.64 -5.36
N TYR A 588 -9.52 18.51 -4.69
CA TYR A 588 -10.07 19.67 -3.98
C TYR A 588 -9.89 20.93 -4.81
N PHE A 589 -10.93 21.75 -4.90
CA PHE A 589 -10.89 23.05 -5.56
C PHE A 589 -11.34 24.16 -4.62
N LEU A 590 -10.75 25.34 -4.76
CA LEU A 590 -11.12 26.55 -4.04
C LEU A 590 -11.45 27.67 -5.03
N HIS A 591 -12.69 28.13 -4.98
CA HIS A 591 -13.16 29.25 -5.80
C HIS A 591 -13.63 30.40 -4.92
N HIS A 592 -13.26 31.63 -5.29
CA HIS A 592 -13.70 32.85 -4.61
C HIS A 592 -14.75 33.60 -5.41
N TYR A 593 -15.67 34.24 -4.69
CA TYR A 593 -16.74 35.05 -5.25
C TYR A 593 -16.80 36.39 -4.50
N ALA A 594 -17.11 37.45 -5.23
CA ALA A 594 -17.13 38.81 -4.71
C ALA A 594 -18.54 39.31 -4.37
N THR A 595 -19.58 38.74 -4.98
CA THR A 595 -20.97 39.22 -4.86
C THR A 595 -21.94 38.09 -4.53
N GLN A 596 -23.09 38.45 -3.96
CA GLN A 596 -24.18 37.50 -3.67
C GLN A 596 -24.67 36.79 -4.93
N VAL A 597 -24.75 37.49 -6.06
CA VAL A 597 -25.20 36.92 -7.35
C VAL A 597 -24.25 35.82 -7.83
N GLN A 598 -22.94 36.08 -7.75
CA GLN A 598 -21.93 35.09 -8.11
C GLN A 598 -22.01 33.83 -7.23
N LEU A 599 -22.15 34.03 -5.91
CA LEU A 599 -22.31 32.93 -4.96
C LEU A 599 -23.58 32.11 -5.25
N LYS A 600 -24.73 32.76 -5.45
CA LYS A 600 -26.00 32.08 -5.77
C LYS A 600 -25.92 31.26 -7.05
N ASN A 601 -25.28 31.81 -8.09
CA ASN A 601 -25.07 31.07 -9.35
C ASN A 601 -24.20 29.83 -9.14
N ALA A 602 -23.13 29.94 -8.35
CA ALA A 602 -22.28 28.80 -8.01
C ALA A 602 -23.04 27.74 -7.20
N MET A 603 -23.83 28.14 -6.21
CA MET A 603 -24.70 27.24 -5.44
C MET A 603 -25.73 26.53 -6.33
N ARG A 604 -26.32 27.24 -7.30
CA ARG A 604 -27.25 26.65 -8.27
C ARG A 604 -26.56 25.61 -9.15
N LEU A 605 -25.33 25.84 -9.59
CA LEU A 605 -24.55 24.87 -10.35
C LEU A 605 -24.24 23.63 -9.52
N LEU A 606 -23.85 23.78 -8.25
CA LEU A 606 -23.64 22.68 -7.31
C LEU A 606 -24.90 21.82 -7.17
N LEU A 607 -26.06 22.44 -7.00
CA LEU A 607 -27.34 21.72 -6.89
C LEU A 607 -27.72 21.02 -8.20
N THR A 608 -27.71 21.74 -9.32
CA THR A 608 -28.28 21.25 -10.59
C THR A 608 -27.38 20.27 -11.33
N LYS A 609 -26.05 20.45 -11.27
CA LYS A 609 -25.10 19.59 -11.98
C LYS A 609 -24.55 18.47 -11.11
N HIS A 610 -24.42 18.70 -9.81
CA HIS A 610 -23.73 17.78 -8.90
C HIS A 610 -24.61 17.25 -7.77
N PHE A 611 -25.87 17.68 -7.67
CA PHE A 611 -26.77 17.31 -6.58
C PHE A 611 -26.16 17.60 -5.20
N VAL A 612 -25.39 18.69 -5.08
CA VAL A 612 -24.79 19.13 -3.82
C VAL A 612 -25.71 20.13 -3.15
N SER A 613 -26.24 19.77 -1.98
CA SER A 613 -27.18 20.57 -1.21
C SER A 613 -27.23 20.17 0.26
N ARG A 614 -27.77 21.06 1.11
CA ARG A 614 -27.97 20.76 2.53
C ARG A 614 -28.92 19.57 2.74
N TRP A 615 -29.93 19.43 1.87
CA TRP A 615 -30.89 18.31 1.89
C TRP A 615 -30.24 16.96 1.60
N ASN A 616 -29.17 16.97 0.80
CA ASN A 616 -28.39 15.77 0.46
C ASN A 616 -27.24 15.52 1.46
N HIS A 617 -27.16 16.31 2.54
CA HIS A 617 -26.14 16.19 3.59
C HIS A 617 -24.69 16.26 3.07
N ASN A 618 -24.47 16.96 1.95
CA ASN A 618 -23.16 17.08 1.30
C ASN A 618 -22.76 18.54 1.01
N LEU A 619 -23.43 19.49 1.65
CA LEU A 619 -23.13 20.92 1.60
C LEU A 619 -23.14 21.52 3.00
N GLU A 620 -22.02 22.07 3.42
CA GLU A 620 -21.89 22.85 4.65
C GLU A 620 -21.74 24.35 4.33
N ILE A 621 -22.27 25.21 5.20
CA ILE A 621 -22.09 26.68 5.07
C ILE A 621 -21.61 27.22 6.41
N TYR A 622 -20.45 27.86 6.38
CA TYR A 622 -19.81 28.50 7.51
C TYR A 622 -19.85 30.03 7.37
N ILE A 623 -20.38 30.67 8.41
CA ILE A 623 -20.37 32.12 8.58
C ILE A 623 -19.70 32.36 9.94
N PRO A 624 -18.50 32.99 9.99
CA PRO A 624 -17.85 33.29 11.26
C PRO A 624 -18.76 34.15 12.13
N ASP A 625 -18.60 34.02 13.44
CA ASP A 625 -19.34 34.85 14.38
C ASP A 625 -19.04 36.34 14.15
N GLN A 626 -20.07 37.13 13.86
CA GLN A 626 -19.94 38.53 13.44
C GLN A 626 -21.27 39.26 13.63
N PRO A 627 -21.25 40.61 13.79
CA PRO A 627 -22.47 41.39 14.03
C PRO A 627 -23.56 41.20 12.98
N GLU A 628 -23.17 41.00 11.71
CA GLU A 628 -24.11 40.85 10.58
C GLU A 628 -24.45 39.39 10.25
N LYS A 629 -24.09 38.41 11.11
CA LYS A 629 -24.28 36.98 10.83
C LYS A 629 -25.72 36.62 10.44
N TYR A 630 -26.71 37.08 11.21
CA TYR A 630 -28.13 36.79 10.95
C TYR A 630 -28.63 37.43 9.63
N TYR A 631 -28.13 38.64 9.32
CA TYR A 631 -28.44 39.30 8.06
C TYR A 631 -27.87 38.52 6.87
N ILE A 632 -26.62 38.05 6.96
CA ILE A 632 -25.99 37.20 5.95
C ILE A 632 -26.76 35.88 5.78
N GLN A 633 -27.19 35.25 6.88
CA GLN A 633 -28.02 34.04 6.83
C GLN A 633 -29.32 34.28 6.05
N THR A 634 -30.03 35.37 6.36
CA THR A 634 -31.27 35.75 5.68
C THR A 634 -31.05 35.99 4.17
N LEU A 635 -29.89 36.55 3.79
CA LEU A 635 -29.52 36.78 2.38
C LEU A 635 -29.24 35.49 1.59
N LEU A 636 -28.87 34.41 2.27
CA LEU A 636 -28.59 33.11 1.65
C LEU A 636 -29.86 32.22 1.59
N GLU A 637 -30.82 32.44 2.49
CA GLU A 637 -32.11 31.74 2.50
C GLU A 637 -33.08 32.25 1.43
N LYS A 638 -33.07 33.55 1.17
CA LYS A 638 -33.69 34.16 -0.02
C LYS A 638 -32.81 33.92 -1.24
#